data_AF-A0AB73C1W0-F1
#
_entry.id   AF-A0AB73C1W0-F1
#
_cell.length_a   1.000
_cell.length_b   1.000
_cell.length_c   1.000
_cell.angle_alpha   90.00
_cell.angle_beta   90.00
_cell.angle_gamma   90.00
#
_symmetry.space_group_name_H-M   'P 1'
#
loop_
_entity.id
_entity.type
_entity.pdbx_description
1 polymer ?
#
loop_
_entity_poly.entity_id
_entity_poly.type
_entity_poly.pdbx_seq_one_letter_code
_entity_poly.pdbx_strand_id
1 'polypeptide(L)'
;AYDSGVNFFTAGGTISIGNNGGTSTVVTGTGTNKGALLFYTPTGSILLKGPVNATVQGSTDTIKRGTAFYYTGGGTLGIISSYTPLNPTNIATWARSSYGNGGTSTLGNLNLTMNQDSRLFLTERVNMELSNTSAINLFSGLSASERPHITGSNFRTFMLYHSHLNVNQAVNLDNANDEYNLMEISSSAITNNNTITGTQAGQIAMAQENDTTTKAVVTLTNHGTIDLSGLNSAGIYGKNAIIHNANKITVGNSSSGIYGLNNTEISNTGNITTGASSTAIYYSDVEKDSAGNITTVKNTTTGLKNAGTIVLNGDDSVGLTYEPGNISGTVTFENTADITSSGDKNVGMFAKRAQNGASYDTINQGSITLGNSASLSNPNVAMYTNATSIGSNPLKNMGNITVGDYSVAMYGFEENSSGNIKVGNGSIGLYSKNGNVNVSGSITTGSSKESVGVYTVGSGQTITSTGSTFNLGDTSFGFVNIGNNTITSTGGSATLSNNATFIYSSDETSHITNSTNISSSGAIGRNYGIYASGIVDNSGNIDFGSGVGNLGIYMVKGGKGTNTATITVGASDVTNELFGVGMAAGYIGDATTAPTTGTVENQGTINVNGPYSIGMYGAKTGTIVTNKHDIILNASNTTGIYVEEGAKAINDGTIKTGASGLSNVNGVVLGSGSTLENNGTINIAATASNGVLLKGGTIANYGSITVSGSGSEETKLLNSTPTSKGIGSVVIEAPAGATTATITAGGVVVTPTIVSTTARNPISVSADSIGLYVNTSGKDFTSSITGLGHLTSQADLIIGTEAAASTISKYIQIKDNKILDPYNNAILSSGVSKWNVYSGSLGWITTPTLDPGTGKVTNLYMAKIPYTEWSKNQDTYNFTDGLEQRYG
;
A
#
# COMPACT_ATOMS: atom_id res chain seq x y z
N ALA A 1 -57.60 5.13 -3.56
CA ALA A 1 -58.11 6.43 -4.09
C ALA A 1 -59.64 6.45 -4.28
N TYR A 2 -60.35 5.33 -4.05
CA TYR A 2 -61.82 5.26 -4.20
C TYR A 2 -62.57 4.99 -2.90
N ASP A 3 -61.87 4.93 -1.76
CA ASP A 3 -62.38 4.33 -0.52
C ASP A 3 -63.40 5.21 0.23
N SER A 4 -63.80 6.37 -0.33
CA SER A 4 -64.72 7.32 0.32
C SER A 4 -66.06 7.50 -0.41
N GLY A 5 -66.08 7.77 -1.71
CA GLY A 5 -67.34 7.93 -2.47
C GLY A 5 -67.19 8.70 -3.79
N VAL A 6 -68.21 8.60 -4.65
CA VAL A 6 -68.29 9.32 -5.94
C VAL A 6 -69.60 10.11 -5.98
N ASN A 7 -69.54 11.43 -6.24
CA ASN A 7 -70.74 12.26 -6.33
C ASN A 7 -71.55 11.94 -7.59
N PHE A 8 -70.91 11.92 -8.75
CA PHE A 8 -71.54 11.63 -10.03
C PHE A 8 -70.79 10.52 -10.77
N PHE A 9 -71.47 9.41 -11.01
CA PHE A 9 -70.94 8.24 -11.70
C PHE A 9 -71.85 7.83 -12.85
N THR A 10 -71.29 7.64 -14.04
CA THR A 10 -72.02 7.01 -15.15
C THR A 10 -71.14 5.99 -15.87
N ALA A 11 -71.74 4.88 -16.26
CA ALA A 11 -71.15 3.85 -17.10
C ALA A 11 -72.15 3.48 -18.21
N GLY A 12 -72.08 4.22 -19.31
CA GLY A 12 -72.92 4.03 -20.51
C GLY A 12 -74.23 4.83 -20.51
N GLY A 13 -74.56 5.50 -19.41
CA GLY A 13 -75.74 6.36 -19.28
C GLY A 13 -75.44 7.86 -19.43
N THR A 14 -76.49 8.69 -19.37
CA THR A 14 -76.37 10.16 -19.35
C THR A 14 -76.95 10.73 -18.05
N ILE A 15 -76.16 11.51 -17.30
CA ILE A 15 -76.62 12.31 -16.17
C ILE A 15 -76.81 13.74 -16.66
N SER A 16 -77.91 14.41 -16.31
CA SER A 16 -78.13 15.83 -16.61
C SER A 16 -78.36 16.63 -15.34
N ILE A 17 -77.55 17.68 -15.13
CA ILE A 17 -77.56 18.54 -13.95
C ILE A 17 -78.07 19.92 -14.35
N GLY A 18 -78.95 20.54 -13.56
CA GLY A 18 -79.46 21.90 -13.83
C GLY A 18 -80.58 21.99 -14.88
N ASN A 19 -81.28 20.89 -15.21
CA ASN A 19 -82.35 20.87 -16.22
C ASN A 19 -83.50 21.86 -15.98
N ASN A 20 -83.70 22.34 -14.73
CA ASN A 20 -84.75 23.30 -14.39
C ASN A 20 -84.31 24.77 -14.59
N GLY A 21 -83.15 25.03 -15.19
CA GLY A 21 -82.60 26.38 -15.41
C GLY A 21 -82.00 27.05 -14.17
N GLY A 22 -82.01 26.37 -13.02
CA GLY A 22 -81.43 26.85 -11.76
C GLY A 22 -79.95 26.49 -11.58
N THR A 23 -79.29 27.13 -10.61
CA THR A 23 -77.91 26.79 -10.20
C THR A 23 -77.90 25.55 -9.30
N SER A 24 -77.02 24.59 -9.59
CA SER A 24 -76.79 23.41 -8.74
C SER A 24 -75.54 23.60 -7.89
N THR A 25 -75.55 23.20 -6.62
CA THR A 25 -74.39 23.29 -5.72
C THR A 25 -73.99 21.91 -5.21
N VAL A 26 -72.69 21.59 -5.24
CA VAL A 26 -72.15 20.31 -4.76
C VAL A 26 -70.85 20.52 -4.01
N VAL A 27 -70.63 19.76 -2.93
CA VAL A 27 -69.37 19.73 -2.20
C VAL A 27 -68.86 18.30 -2.17
N THR A 28 -67.64 18.08 -2.66
CA THR A 28 -66.96 16.78 -2.71
C THR A 28 -65.98 16.68 -1.56
N GLY A 29 -66.10 15.60 -0.77
CA GLY A 29 -65.19 15.31 0.34
C GLY A 29 -65.54 16.03 1.64
N THR A 30 -66.80 16.00 2.08
CA THR A 30 -67.20 16.52 3.41
C THR A 30 -66.91 15.50 4.51
N GLY A 31 -66.77 15.96 5.76
CA GLY A 31 -66.46 15.11 6.91
C GLY A 31 -64.97 14.85 7.13
N THR A 32 -64.65 13.85 7.94
CA THR A 32 -63.26 13.50 8.31
C THR A 32 -62.50 12.76 7.21
N ASN A 33 -63.22 12.03 6.34
CA ASN A 33 -62.68 11.33 5.18
C ASN A 33 -63.05 12.06 3.89
N LYS A 34 -62.17 12.95 3.43
CA LYS A 34 -62.45 13.85 2.31
C LYS A 34 -62.14 13.26 0.92
N GLY A 35 -61.74 11.99 0.82
CA GLY A 35 -61.19 11.34 -0.39
C GLY A 35 -62.19 11.02 -1.50
N ALA A 36 -63.27 11.79 -1.63
CA ALA A 36 -64.33 11.55 -2.62
C ALA A 36 -63.96 12.09 -4.01
N LEU A 37 -64.55 11.51 -5.05
CA LEU A 37 -64.42 11.94 -6.45
C LEU A 37 -65.71 12.65 -6.91
N LEU A 38 -65.57 13.84 -7.49
CA LEU A 38 -66.72 14.60 -7.98
C LEU A 38 -67.32 13.95 -9.24
N PHE A 39 -66.52 13.74 -10.29
CA PHE A 39 -66.97 13.15 -11.54
C PHE A 39 -66.19 11.89 -11.91
N TYR A 40 -66.92 10.80 -12.15
CA TYR A 40 -66.39 9.56 -12.72
C TYR A 40 -67.21 9.11 -13.94
N THR A 41 -66.60 9.18 -15.11
CA THR A 41 -67.26 8.91 -16.41
C THR A 41 -66.46 7.90 -17.24
N PRO A 42 -66.30 6.63 -16.80
CA PRO A 42 -65.60 5.61 -17.57
C PRO A 42 -66.24 5.39 -18.95
N THR A 43 -67.57 5.42 -19.03
CA THR A 43 -68.35 5.43 -20.28
C THR A 43 -69.65 6.23 -20.08
N GLY A 44 -70.24 6.79 -21.15
CA GLY A 44 -71.43 7.66 -21.04
C GLY A 44 -71.09 9.15 -20.86
N SER A 45 -72.05 9.97 -20.43
CA SER A 45 -71.87 11.44 -20.33
C SER A 45 -72.54 12.10 -19.12
N ILE A 46 -71.98 13.22 -18.66
CA ILE A 46 -72.56 14.10 -17.63
C ILE A 46 -72.75 15.50 -18.21
N LEU A 47 -74.00 15.91 -18.41
CA LEU A 47 -74.36 17.19 -19.04
C LEU A 47 -74.71 18.24 -17.98
N LEU A 48 -73.96 19.33 -17.95
CA LEU A 48 -74.23 20.48 -17.09
C LEU A 48 -75.12 21.48 -17.87
N LYS A 49 -76.45 21.36 -17.73
CA LYS A 49 -77.43 22.16 -18.51
C LYS A 49 -77.73 23.55 -17.93
N GLY A 50 -77.16 23.87 -16.78
CA GLY A 50 -77.17 25.19 -16.14
C GLY A 50 -75.96 25.33 -15.20
N PRO A 51 -75.75 26.49 -14.56
CA PRO A 51 -74.58 26.73 -13.71
C PRO A 51 -74.47 25.68 -12.58
N VAL A 52 -73.26 25.15 -12.38
CA VAL A 52 -72.92 24.19 -11.32
C VAL A 52 -71.78 24.74 -10.50
N ASN A 53 -72.05 25.08 -9.23
CA ASN A 53 -71.05 25.51 -8.27
C ASN A 53 -70.57 24.30 -7.47
N ALA A 54 -69.34 23.84 -7.74
CA ALA A 54 -68.74 22.68 -7.10
C ALA A 54 -67.56 23.10 -6.21
N THR A 55 -67.47 22.56 -5.00
CA THR A 55 -66.29 22.71 -4.13
C THR A 55 -65.65 21.35 -3.90
N VAL A 56 -64.36 21.21 -4.20
CA VAL A 56 -63.59 19.99 -3.89
C VAL A 56 -62.73 20.24 -2.66
N GLN A 57 -62.97 19.46 -1.62
CA GLN A 57 -62.26 19.57 -0.35
C GLN A 57 -60.90 18.91 -0.43
N GLY A 58 -59.88 19.59 0.11
CA GLY A 58 -58.54 19.05 0.22
C GLY A 58 -58.17 18.54 1.61
N SER A 59 -57.07 17.81 1.66
CA SER A 59 -56.57 17.13 2.86
C SER A 59 -55.04 17.04 2.81
N THR A 60 -54.36 17.23 3.92
CA THR A 60 -52.91 16.99 3.99
C THR A 60 -52.59 15.50 3.82
N ASP A 61 -53.46 14.61 4.29
CA ASP A 61 -53.41 13.16 4.05
C ASP A 61 -53.76 12.87 2.59
N THR A 62 -52.79 12.33 1.84
CA THR A 62 -52.86 12.03 0.41
C THR A 62 -53.95 11.01 0.07
N ILE A 63 -54.29 10.09 0.96
CA ILE A 63 -55.34 9.10 0.70
C ILE A 63 -56.74 9.75 0.80
N LYS A 64 -56.85 10.84 1.57
CA LYS A 64 -58.11 11.53 1.86
C LYS A 64 -58.33 12.80 1.03
N ARG A 65 -57.56 13.08 -0.02
CA ARG A 65 -57.76 14.28 -0.85
C ARG A 65 -58.96 14.11 -1.79
N GLY A 66 -59.90 15.05 -1.75
CA GLY A 66 -60.99 15.10 -2.71
C GLY A 66 -60.47 15.36 -4.11
N THR A 67 -61.11 14.76 -5.11
CA THR A 67 -60.69 14.82 -6.52
C THR A 67 -61.84 15.30 -7.41
N ALA A 68 -61.58 16.18 -8.37
CA ALA A 68 -62.62 16.67 -9.28
C ALA A 68 -62.92 15.68 -10.42
N PHE A 69 -61.89 15.25 -11.14
CA PHE A 69 -62.04 14.43 -12.33
C PHE A 69 -61.17 13.18 -12.26
N TYR A 70 -61.70 12.06 -12.75
CA TYR A 70 -60.91 10.88 -13.07
C TYR A 70 -60.79 10.73 -14.59
N TYR A 71 -59.57 10.53 -15.06
CA TYR A 71 -59.25 10.33 -16.47
C TYR A 71 -58.39 9.08 -16.65
N THR A 72 -58.88 8.12 -17.42
CA THR A 72 -58.12 6.92 -17.77
C THR A 72 -57.77 6.95 -19.25
N GLY A 73 -56.48 6.84 -19.54
CA GLY A 73 -55.96 6.55 -20.87
C GLY A 73 -55.95 5.06 -21.19
N GLY A 74 -55.60 4.73 -22.42
CA GLY A 74 -55.26 3.37 -22.85
C GLY A 74 -53.76 3.08 -22.79
N GLY A 75 -53.39 1.86 -23.16
CA GLY A 75 -51.99 1.40 -23.27
C GLY A 75 -51.65 0.24 -22.35
N THR A 76 -50.46 -0.32 -22.54
CA THR A 76 -49.92 -1.43 -21.76
C THR A 76 -48.97 -0.89 -20.70
N LEU A 77 -49.14 -1.31 -19.45
CA LEU A 77 -48.29 -0.89 -18.33
C LEU A 77 -46.81 -1.17 -18.62
N GLY A 78 -45.96 -0.18 -18.38
CA GLY A 78 -44.52 -0.24 -18.64
C GLY A 78 -44.11 0.03 -20.10
N ILE A 79 -45.06 0.28 -21.01
CA ILE A 79 -44.79 0.66 -22.40
C ILE A 79 -45.27 2.11 -22.60
N ILE A 80 -44.39 3.08 -22.27
CA ILE A 80 -44.70 4.52 -22.28
C ILE A 80 -45.29 4.99 -23.63
N SER A 81 -44.74 4.51 -24.75
CA SER A 81 -45.19 4.88 -26.10
C SER A 81 -46.63 4.45 -26.43
N SER A 82 -47.21 3.53 -25.64
CA SER A 82 -48.60 3.09 -25.79
C SER A 82 -49.59 3.89 -24.95
N TYR A 83 -49.11 4.71 -24.00
CA TYR A 83 -49.97 5.52 -23.14
C TYR A 83 -50.64 6.63 -23.93
N THR A 84 -51.86 6.97 -23.54
CA THR A 84 -52.63 8.04 -24.22
C THR A 84 -51.98 9.39 -23.92
N PRO A 85 -51.60 10.18 -24.94
CA PRO A 85 -51.13 11.54 -24.72
C PRO A 85 -52.22 12.37 -24.04
N LEU A 86 -51.86 13.10 -22.98
CA LEU A 86 -52.77 14.05 -22.33
C LEU A 86 -52.29 15.48 -22.61
N ASN A 87 -52.95 16.09 -23.60
CA ASN A 87 -52.67 17.43 -24.10
C ASN A 87 -53.99 18.20 -24.32
N PRO A 88 -53.95 19.50 -24.66
CA PRO A 88 -55.16 20.30 -24.79
C PRO A 88 -56.18 19.76 -25.81
N THR A 89 -55.73 19.13 -26.90
CA THR A 89 -56.60 18.52 -27.91
C THR A 89 -57.32 17.29 -27.35
N ASN A 90 -56.60 16.39 -26.67
CA ASN A 90 -57.20 15.19 -26.09
C ASN A 90 -58.17 15.53 -24.95
N ILE A 91 -57.85 16.53 -24.13
CA ILE A 91 -58.77 17.04 -23.09
C ILE A 91 -60.03 17.64 -23.70
N ALA A 92 -59.92 18.39 -24.80
CA ALA A 92 -61.09 18.95 -25.47
C ALA A 92 -62.02 17.85 -26.00
N THR A 93 -61.46 16.80 -26.62
CA THR A 93 -62.21 15.63 -27.08
C THR A 93 -62.91 14.92 -25.92
N TRP A 94 -62.18 14.63 -24.84
CA TRP A 94 -62.73 14.01 -23.63
C TRP A 94 -63.84 14.86 -23.00
N ALA A 95 -63.62 16.17 -22.87
CA ALA A 95 -64.61 17.09 -22.30
C ALA A 95 -65.90 17.15 -23.14
N ARG A 96 -65.80 17.02 -24.47
CA ARG A 96 -66.95 16.97 -25.38
C ARG A 96 -67.67 15.63 -25.35
N SER A 97 -66.95 14.52 -25.19
CA SER A 97 -67.55 13.18 -25.13
C SER A 97 -68.16 12.87 -23.76
N SER A 98 -67.43 13.16 -22.69
CA SER A 98 -67.80 12.77 -21.32
C SER A 98 -68.64 13.84 -20.63
N TYR A 99 -68.55 15.10 -21.06
CA TYR A 99 -69.30 16.21 -20.48
C TYR A 99 -70.01 17.05 -21.53
N GLY A 100 -70.39 16.44 -22.66
CA GLY A 100 -70.99 17.15 -23.78
C GLY A 100 -71.77 16.23 -24.72
N ASN A 101 -72.10 16.73 -25.91
CA ASN A 101 -72.83 16.00 -26.94
C ASN A 101 -71.91 15.36 -28.01
N GLY A 102 -70.62 15.25 -27.72
CA GLY A 102 -69.58 14.82 -28.66
C GLY A 102 -68.98 15.95 -29.52
N GLY A 103 -69.69 17.07 -29.70
CA GLY A 103 -69.21 18.24 -30.47
C GLY A 103 -68.86 19.46 -29.61
N THR A 104 -69.60 19.70 -28.53
CA THR A 104 -69.43 20.84 -27.60
C THR A 104 -69.47 20.36 -26.16
N SER A 105 -68.56 20.85 -25.32
CA SER A 105 -68.55 20.53 -23.89
C SER A 105 -69.49 21.44 -23.10
N THR A 106 -70.11 20.90 -22.06
CA THR A 106 -70.91 21.63 -21.08
C THR A 106 -70.12 22.04 -19.84
N LEU A 107 -68.80 21.75 -19.79
CA LEU A 107 -67.95 22.17 -18.67
C LEU A 107 -67.88 23.69 -18.48
N GLY A 108 -68.23 24.48 -19.50
CA GLY A 108 -68.40 25.94 -19.38
C GLY A 108 -69.38 26.41 -18.32
N ASN A 109 -70.30 25.53 -17.91
CA ASN A 109 -71.25 25.80 -16.82
C ASN A 109 -70.71 25.43 -15.43
N LEU A 110 -69.50 24.89 -15.32
CA LEU A 110 -68.90 24.47 -14.05
C LEU A 110 -68.06 25.59 -13.42
N ASN A 111 -68.48 26.05 -12.24
CA ASN A 111 -67.66 26.88 -11.34
C ASN A 111 -67.05 25.96 -10.27
N LEU A 112 -65.79 25.59 -10.44
CA LEU A 112 -65.08 24.64 -9.60
C LEU A 112 -64.14 25.36 -8.62
N THR A 113 -64.51 25.37 -7.35
CA THR A 113 -63.64 25.82 -6.25
C THR A 113 -62.78 24.66 -5.76
N MET A 114 -61.47 24.78 -5.96
CA MET A 114 -60.46 23.84 -5.52
C MET A 114 -59.85 24.30 -4.19
N ASN A 115 -60.16 23.62 -3.09
CA ASN A 115 -59.53 23.94 -1.81
C ASN A 115 -58.07 23.47 -1.78
N GLN A 116 -57.25 24.07 -0.92
CA GLN A 116 -55.85 23.67 -0.72
C GLN A 116 -55.74 22.15 -0.51
N ASP A 117 -54.76 21.52 -1.17
CA ASP A 117 -54.52 20.07 -1.17
C ASP A 117 -55.68 19.20 -1.70
N SER A 118 -56.62 19.75 -2.47
CA SER A 118 -57.52 18.95 -3.32
C SER A 118 -56.84 18.55 -4.62
N ARG A 119 -57.44 17.66 -5.42
CA ARG A 119 -56.91 17.21 -6.72
C ARG A 119 -57.85 17.60 -7.86
N LEU A 120 -57.31 18.22 -8.91
CA LEU A 120 -58.10 18.46 -10.12
C LEU A 120 -58.29 17.17 -10.90
N PHE A 121 -57.22 16.44 -11.18
CA PHE A 121 -57.27 15.15 -11.86
C PHE A 121 -56.63 14.03 -11.04
N LEU A 122 -57.24 12.85 -11.09
CA LEU A 122 -56.57 11.56 -10.88
C LEU A 122 -56.50 10.86 -12.24
N THR A 123 -55.31 10.44 -12.65
CA THR A 123 -55.11 9.85 -13.98
C THR A 123 -54.42 8.50 -13.95
N GLU A 124 -54.74 7.66 -14.93
CA GLU A 124 -54.08 6.38 -15.14
C GLU A 124 -53.71 6.16 -16.62
N ARG A 125 -52.55 5.56 -16.90
CA ARG A 125 -52.04 5.24 -18.25
C ARG A 125 -52.00 6.43 -19.22
N VAL A 126 -51.55 7.58 -18.73
CA VAL A 126 -51.38 8.79 -19.56
C VAL A 126 -49.92 9.12 -19.79
N ASN A 127 -49.64 9.72 -20.94
CA ASN A 127 -48.35 10.36 -21.24
C ASN A 127 -48.53 11.89 -21.14
N MET A 128 -47.94 12.49 -20.10
CA MET A 128 -48.10 13.90 -19.74
C MET A 128 -46.82 14.68 -19.98
N GLU A 129 -46.93 15.86 -20.58
CA GLU A 129 -45.87 16.87 -20.62
C GLU A 129 -46.03 17.83 -19.45
N LEU A 130 -44.96 18.17 -18.72
CA LEU A 130 -45.05 19.09 -17.57
C LEU A 130 -45.69 20.43 -17.96
N SER A 131 -45.31 20.99 -19.11
CA SER A 131 -45.90 22.24 -19.64
C SER A 131 -47.42 22.17 -19.84
N ASN A 132 -48.01 20.97 -19.97
CA ASN A 132 -49.46 20.78 -20.12
C ASN A 132 -50.18 20.63 -18.78
N THR A 133 -49.46 20.67 -17.66
CA THR A 133 -50.06 20.39 -16.35
C THR A 133 -50.76 21.57 -15.71
N SER A 134 -50.51 22.81 -16.13
CA SER A 134 -51.32 23.95 -15.68
C SER A 134 -52.76 23.83 -16.16
N ALA A 135 -53.73 24.02 -15.26
CA ALA A 135 -55.16 23.93 -15.57
C ALA A 135 -55.57 24.87 -16.72
N ILE A 136 -54.97 26.06 -16.80
CA ILE A 136 -55.25 27.03 -17.86
C ILE A 136 -54.78 26.49 -19.22
N ASN A 137 -53.57 25.96 -19.27
CA ASN A 137 -53.02 25.42 -20.52
C ASN A 137 -53.73 24.13 -20.93
N LEU A 138 -54.00 23.24 -19.98
CA LEU A 138 -54.67 21.96 -20.21
C LEU A 138 -56.04 22.11 -20.90
N PHE A 139 -56.86 23.07 -20.47
CA PHE A 139 -58.18 23.33 -21.06
C PHE A 139 -58.14 24.29 -22.26
N SER A 140 -56.96 24.70 -22.73
CA SER A 140 -56.83 25.70 -23.81
C SER A 140 -57.42 25.23 -25.15
N GLY A 141 -57.52 23.91 -25.38
CA GLY A 141 -58.14 23.32 -26.56
C GLY A 141 -59.66 23.46 -26.63
N LEU A 142 -60.31 23.84 -25.52
CA LEU A 142 -61.73 24.20 -25.48
C LEU A 142 -61.90 25.69 -25.80
N SER A 143 -63.03 26.06 -26.43
CA SER A 143 -63.41 27.46 -26.57
C SER A 143 -63.73 28.10 -25.21
N ALA A 144 -63.69 29.43 -25.11
CA ALA A 144 -63.91 30.12 -23.83
C ALA A 144 -65.25 29.77 -23.16
N SER A 145 -66.30 29.50 -23.95
CA SER A 145 -67.63 29.09 -23.47
C SER A 145 -67.71 27.62 -23.06
N GLU A 146 -66.71 26.80 -23.38
CA GLU A 146 -66.65 25.38 -23.02
C GLU A 146 -65.75 25.12 -21.79
N ARG A 147 -64.90 26.08 -21.39
CA ARG A 147 -63.91 25.90 -20.32
C ARG A 147 -64.55 26.01 -18.93
N PRO A 148 -64.24 25.10 -18.00
CA PRO A 148 -64.67 25.27 -16.60
C PRO A 148 -64.00 26.50 -15.97
N HIS A 149 -64.73 27.18 -15.09
CA HIS A 149 -64.20 28.25 -14.27
C HIS A 149 -63.59 27.67 -12.99
N ILE A 150 -62.26 27.57 -12.94
CA ILE A 150 -61.54 26.97 -11.81
C ILE A 150 -60.95 28.08 -10.94
N THR A 151 -61.26 28.05 -9.65
CA THR A 151 -60.73 29.00 -8.65
C THR A 151 -60.11 28.26 -7.47
N GLY A 152 -59.16 28.89 -6.80
CA GLY A 152 -58.44 28.32 -5.65
C GLY A 152 -56.93 28.34 -5.87
N SER A 153 -56.19 28.07 -4.80
CA SER A 153 -54.72 28.06 -4.80
C SER A 153 -54.21 26.84 -4.04
N ASN A 154 -53.00 26.38 -4.37
CA ASN A 154 -52.32 25.26 -3.69
C ASN A 154 -53.10 23.92 -3.75
N PHE A 155 -53.95 23.73 -4.77
CA PHE A 155 -54.49 22.42 -5.09
C PHE A 155 -53.51 21.67 -6.01
N ARG A 156 -53.58 20.34 -6.01
CA ARG A 156 -52.78 19.50 -6.88
C ARG A 156 -53.44 19.39 -8.23
N THR A 157 -52.72 19.68 -9.31
CA THR A 157 -53.36 19.64 -10.63
C THR A 157 -53.57 18.22 -11.10
N PHE A 158 -52.63 17.32 -10.78
CA PHE A 158 -52.74 15.90 -11.09
C PHE A 158 -52.23 15.04 -9.94
N MET A 159 -52.87 13.88 -9.81
CA MET A 159 -52.25 12.66 -9.30
C MET A 159 -52.04 11.71 -10.48
N LEU A 160 -50.80 11.52 -10.89
CA LEU A 160 -50.41 10.57 -11.92
C LEU A 160 -50.19 9.20 -11.28
N TYR A 161 -50.96 8.20 -11.69
CA TYR A 161 -50.80 6.81 -11.27
C TYR A 161 -50.55 5.93 -12.49
N HIS A 162 -49.58 5.00 -12.45
CA HIS A 162 -49.27 4.13 -13.60
C HIS A 162 -49.14 4.87 -14.94
N SER A 163 -48.56 6.07 -14.89
CA SER A 163 -48.52 7.02 -16.01
C SER A 163 -47.08 7.41 -16.30
N HIS A 164 -46.88 8.34 -17.23
CA HIS A 164 -45.58 8.91 -17.55
C HIS A 164 -45.65 10.43 -17.48
N LEU A 165 -44.65 11.05 -16.84
CA LEU A 165 -44.40 12.48 -16.88
C LEU A 165 -43.11 12.78 -17.64
N ASN A 166 -43.21 13.60 -18.68
CA ASN A 166 -42.09 14.23 -19.35
C ASN A 166 -41.85 15.64 -18.80
N VAL A 167 -40.72 15.86 -18.11
CA VAL A 167 -40.30 17.18 -17.63
C VAL A 167 -39.60 17.91 -18.78
N ASN A 168 -40.39 18.67 -19.54
CA ASN A 168 -39.96 19.38 -20.74
C ASN A 168 -39.63 20.86 -20.52
N GLN A 169 -39.78 21.34 -19.28
CA GLN A 169 -39.46 22.71 -18.87
C GLN A 169 -38.70 22.70 -17.53
N ALA A 170 -38.04 23.82 -17.20
CA ALA A 170 -37.25 23.92 -15.97
C ALA A 170 -38.14 23.81 -14.72
N VAL A 171 -37.60 23.18 -13.68
CA VAL A 171 -38.26 22.97 -12.38
C VAL A 171 -37.42 23.61 -11.27
N ASN A 172 -38.08 24.38 -10.41
CA ASN A 172 -37.52 24.87 -9.16
C ASN A 172 -38.26 24.26 -7.97
N LEU A 173 -37.62 23.30 -7.31
CA LEU A 173 -38.16 22.60 -6.14
C LEU A 173 -38.37 23.53 -4.93
N ASP A 174 -37.69 24.67 -4.87
CA ASP A 174 -37.88 25.67 -3.80
C ASP A 174 -39.15 26.52 -4.00
N ASN A 175 -39.68 26.56 -5.22
CA ASN A 175 -40.91 27.29 -5.53
C ASN A 175 -42.12 26.38 -5.37
N ALA A 176 -42.86 26.51 -4.26
CA ALA A 176 -44.06 25.72 -4.00
C ALA A 176 -45.16 25.82 -5.08
N ASN A 177 -45.13 26.86 -5.93
CA ASN A 177 -46.07 27.06 -7.04
C ASN A 177 -45.53 26.57 -8.39
N ASP A 178 -44.32 26.02 -8.45
CA ASP A 178 -43.81 25.36 -9.65
C ASP A 178 -44.78 24.25 -10.06
N GLU A 179 -45.05 24.13 -11.36
CA GLU A 179 -46.01 23.15 -11.87
C GLU A 179 -45.66 21.73 -11.42
N TYR A 180 -44.37 21.40 -11.32
CA TYR A 180 -43.92 20.09 -10.84
C TYR A 180 -44.29 19.86 -9.36
N ASN A 181 -44.14 20.88 -8.52
CA ASN A 181 -44.46 20.81 -7.09
C ASN A 181 -45.97 20.75 -6.82
N LEU A 182 -46.80 21.12 -7.80
CA LEU A 182 -48.25 20.98 -7.75
C LEU A 182 -48.74 19.59 -8.23
N MET A 183 -47.85 18.72 -8.66
CA MET A 183 -48.17 17.34 -9.05
C MET A 183 -48.07 16.40 -7.85
N GLU A 184 -48.78 15.29 -7.96
CA GLU A 184 -48.49 14.07 -7.23
C GLU A 184 -48.25 12.96 -8.25
N ILE A 185 -47.28 12.09 -7.97
CA ILE A 185 -46.86 11.05 -8.90
C ILE A 185 -46.67 9.78 -8.06
N SER A 186 -47.26 8.67 -8.48
CA SER A 186 -47.13 7.39 -7.79
C SER A 186 -47.06 6.25 -8.79
N SER A 187 -46.18 5.28 -8.52
CA SER A 187 -45.93 4.11 -9.38
C SER A 187 -45.95 4.47 -10.88
N SER A 188 -45.21 5.51 -11.25
CA SER A 188 -45.21 6.08 -12.60
C SER A 188 -43.80 6.32 -13.11
N ALA A 189 -43.66 6.42 -14.42
CA ALA A 189 -42.40 6.77 -15.07
C ALA A 189 -42.21 8.30 -15.10
N ILE A 190 -40.96 8.76 -15.00
CA ILE A 190 -40.59 10.17 -15.11
C ILE A 190 -39.37 10.29 -16.04
N THR A 191 -39.47 11.13 -17.06
CA THR A 191 -38.36 11.48 -17.94
C THR A 191 -38.01 12.95 -17.76
N ASN A 192 -36.83 13.24 -17.24
CA ASN A 192 -36.29 14.59 -17.19
C ASN A 192 -35.53 14.95 -18.47
N ASN A 193 -36.10 15.87 -19.25
CA ASN A 193 -35.49 16.44 -20.45
C ASN A 193 -35.06 17.91 -20.25
N ASN A 194 -35.07 18.41 -19.00
CA ASN A 194 -34.74 19.80 -18.68
C ASN A 194 -33.95 19.92 -17.36
N THR A 195 -33.90 21.10 -16.75
CA THR A 195 -33.18 21.33 -15.49
C THR A 195 -34.13 21.28 -14.30
N ILE A 196 -33.79 20.46 -13.30
CA ILE A 196 -34.43 20.43 -11.98
C ILE A 196 -33.44 20.98 -10.95
N THR A 197 -33.85 22.01 -10.20
CA THR A 197 -33.02 22.68 -9.18
C THR A 197 -33.68 22.66 -7.81
N GLY A 198 -32.88 22.67 -6.74
CA GLY A 198 -33.36 22.82 -5.37
C GLY A 198 -32.22 23.10 -4.38
N THR A 199 -32.50 23.88 -3.34
CA THR A 199 -31.48 24.28 -2.34
C THR A 199 -31.79 23.86 -0.91
N GLN A 200 -33.00 23.34 -0.65
CA GLN A 200 -33.44 22.96 0.69
C GLN A 200 -33.03 21.54 1.04
N ALA A 201 -32.88 21.28 2.35
CA ALA A 201 -32.51 19.95 2.84
C ALA A 201 -33.62 18.92 2.59
N GLY A 202 -33.24 17.69 2.26
CA GLY A 202 -34.18 16.58 2.07
C GLY A 202 -34.93 16.58 0.74
N GLN A 203 -34.56 17.44 -0.21
CA GLN A 203 -35.22 17.48 -1.51
C GLN A 203 -34.84 16.28 -2.37
N ILE A 204 -35.80 15.77 -3.14
CA ILE A 204 -35.60 14.69 -4.10
C ILE A 204 -36.15 15.11 -5.46
N ALA A 205 -35.33 15.06 -6.52
CA ALA A 205 -35.77 15.50 -7.84
C ALA A 205 -36.75 14.53 -8.50
N MET A 206 -36.45 13.22 -8.46
CA MET A 206 -37.36 12.16 -8.95
C MET A 206 -37.42 11.03 -7.92
N ALA A 207 -38.61 10.67 -7.45
CA ALA A 207 -38.79 9.65 -6.41
C ALA A 207 -40.00 8.79 -6.71
N GLN A 208 -39.84 7.48 -6.94
CA GLN A 208 -40.97 6.57 -7.19
C GLN A 208 -40.75 5.18 -6.60
N GLU A 209 -41.83 4.58 -6.11
CA GLU A 209 -41.89 3.17 -5.71
C GLU A 209 -42.87 2.44 -6.60
N ASN A 210 -42.44 1.28 -7.10
CA ASN A 210 -43.27 0.44 -7.96
C ASN A 210 -44.11 -0.53 -7.12
N ASP A 211 -45.43 -0.41 -7.23
CA ASP A 211 -46.42 -1.29 -6.60
C ASP A 211 -46.79 -2.49 -7.49
N THR A 212 -46.16 -2.63 -8.66
CA THR A 212 -46.37 -3.73 -9.61
C THR A 212 -45.18 -4.69 -9.67
N THR A 213 -45.36 -5.85 -10.31
CA THR A 213 -44.26 -6.79 -10.60
C THR A 213 -43.41 -6.36 -11.78
N THR A 214 -43.91 -5.49 -12.66
CA THR A 214 -43.22 -5.08 -13.89
C THR A 214 -42.40 -3.82 -13.63
N LYS A 215 -41.07 -3.94 -13.55
CA LYS A 215 -40.18 -2.81 -13.25
C LYS A 215 -40.36 -1.61 -14.17
N ALA A 216 -40.58 -1.86 -15.47
CA ALA A 216 -40.71 -0.81 -16.49
C ALA A 216 -41.88 0.17 -16.24
N VAL A 217 -42.86 -0.18 -15.38
CA VAL A 217 -43.92 0.75 -14.93
C VAL A 217 -43.31 1.99 -14.27
N VAL A 218 -42.23 1.81 -13.50
CA VAL A 218 -41.45 2.89 -12.91
C VAL A 218 -40.08 2.93 -13.60
N THR A 219 -40.01 3.72 -14.66
CA THR A 219 -38.75 4.06 -15.34
C THR A 219 -38.43 5.54 -15.08
N LEU A 220 -37.30 5.82 -14.42
CA LEU A 220 -36.84 7.16 -14.08
C LEU A 220 -35.61 7.51 -14.92
N THR A 221 -35.76 8.43 -15.87
CA THR A 221 -34.72 8.76 -16.85
C THR A 221 -34.30 10.22 -16.72
N ASN A 222 -32.99 10.48 -16.61
CA ASN A 222 -32.43 11.83 -16.64
C ASN A 222 -31.59 12.05 -17.91
N HIS A 223 -32.16 12.76 -18.88
CA HIS A 223 -31.42 13.35 -20.02
C HIS A 223 -31.00 14.80 -19.75
N GLY A 224 -31.65 15.47 -18.80
CA GLY A 224 -31.43 16.85 -18.43
C GLY A 224 -30.38 17.04 -17.32
N THR A 225 -30.55 18.09 -16.51
CA THR A 225 -29.66 18.38 -15.36
C THR A 225 -30.47 18.33 -14.07
N ILE A 226 -29.92 17.69 -13.05
CA ILE A 226 -30.42 17.76 -11.66
C ILE A 226 -29.34 18.44 -10.82
N ASP A 227 -29.69 19.51 -10.11
CA ASP A 227 -28.78 20.27 -9.25
C ASP A 227 -29.44 20.57 -7.89
N LEU A 228 -29.04 19.81 -6.87
CA LEU A 228 -29.61 19.86 -5.52
C LEU A 228 -28.52 20.23 -4.51
N SER A 229 -28.43 21.49 -4.10
CA SER A 229 -27.37 21.93 -3.18
C SER A 229 -27.67 21.68 -1.70
N GLY A 230 -28.93 21.33 -1.37
CA GLY A 230 -29.37 21.07 -0.01
C GLY A 230 -28.79 19.80 0.60
N LEU A 231 -28.66 19.78 1.93
CA LEU A 231 -28.21 18.61 2.69
C LEU A 231 -29.21 17.45 2.61
N ASN A 232 -28.75 16.21 2.74
CA ASN A 232 -29.62 15.03 2.82
C ASN A 232 -30.57 14.87 1.61
N SER A 233 -30.15 15.35 0.45
CA SER A 233 -30.95 15.33 -0.79
C SER A 233 -30.72 14.04 -1.57
N ALA A 234 -31.62 13.74 -2.51
CA ALA A 234 -31.41 12.67 -3.48
C ALA A 234 -31.69 13.14 -4.92
N GLY A 235 -30.81 12.85 -5.87
CA GLY A 235 -31.10 13.12 -7.28
C GLY A 235 -32.26 12.26 -7.77
N ILE A 236 -32.09 10.94 -7.69
CA ILE A 236 -33.12 9.96 -8.10
C ILE A 236 -33.27 8.90 -7.01
N TYR A 237 -34.51 8.66 -6.58
CA TYR A 237 -34.91 7.57 -5.71
C TYR A 237 -35.82 6.59 -6.45
N GLY A 238 -35.50 5.30 -6.40
CA GLY A 238 -36.32 4.24 -7.00
C GLY A 238 -36.37 2.98 -6.16
N LYS A 239 -37.55 2.36 -6.10
CA LYS A 239 -37.75 1.04 -5.48
C LYS A 239 -38.46 0.09 -6.46
N ASN A 240 -37.86 -1.06 -6.74
CA ASN A 240 -38.33 -2.00 -7.78
C ASN A 240 -38.55 -1.31 -9.13
N ALA A 241 -37.57 -0.47 -9.52
CA ALA A 241 -37.65 0.44 -10.65
C ALA A 241 -36.53 0.21 -11.68
N ILE A 242 -36.57 0.97 -12.77
CA ILE A 242 -35.45 1.15 -13.71
C ILE A 242 -35.00 2.62 -13.64
N ILE A 243 -33.71 2.87 -13.45
CA ILE A 243 -33.12 4.21 -13.38
C ILE A 243 -32.05 4.35 -14.46
N HIS A 244 -32.17 5.41 -15.26
CA HIS A 244 -31.19 5.80 -16.28
C HIS A 244 -30.71 7.23 -16.02
N ASN A 245 -29.43 7.42 -15.71
CA ASN A 245 -28.80 8.74 -15.77
C ASN A 245 -27.92 8.83 -17.02
N ALA A 246 -28.31 9.68 -17.96
CA ALA A 246 -27.59 9.90 -19.23
C ALA A 246 -26.88 11.26 -19.30
N ASN A 247 -27.11 12.14 -18.32
CA ASN A 247 -26.51 13.46 -18.29
C ASN A 247 -26.08 13.83 -16.86
N LYS A 248 -26.49 14.97 -16.29
CA LYS A 248 -25.84 15.50 -15.08
C LYS A 248 -26.72 15.38 -13.83
N ILE A 249 -26.13 14.90 -12.73
CA ILE A 249 -26.66 15.00 -11.36
C ILE A 249 -25.61 15.67 -10.47
N THR A 250 -26.00 16.66 -9.69
CA THR A 250 -25.16 17.28 -8.65
C THR A 250 -25.96 17.34 -7.35
N VAL A 251 -25.36 16.86 -6.27
CA VAL A 251 -25.97 16.87 -4.93
C VAL A 251 -25.04 17.45 -3.86
N GLY A 252 -25.61 18.08 -2.84
CA GLY A 252 -24.91 18.64 -1.69
C GLY A 252 -24.34 17.58 -0.75
N ASN A 253 -24.05 17.97 0.51
CA ASN A 253 -23.48 17.05 1.49
C ASN A 253 -24.54 16.08 2.05
N SER A 254 -24.07 14.97 2.63
CA SER A 254 -24.90 13.91 3.23
C SER A 254 -25.99 13.38 2.29
N SER A 255 -25.75 13.42 0.97
CA SER A 255 -26.76 13.22 -0.06
C SER A 255 -26.49 11.97 -0.89
N SER A 256 -27.45 11.59 -1.74
CA SER A 256 -27.29 10.51 -2.73
C SER A 256 -27.54 11.00 -4.15
N GLY A 257 -26.64 10.70 -5.09
CA GLY A 257 -26.92 10.98 -6.50
C GLY A 257 -28.08 10.12 -7.00
N ILE A 258 -27.94 8.81 -6.87
CA ILE A 258 -28.97 7.80 -7.13
C ILE A 258 -29.10 6.90 -5.89
N TYR A 259 -30.33 6.64 -5.46
CA TYR A 259 -30.67 5.76 -4.36
C TYR A 259 -31.68 4.69 -4.83
N GLY A 260 -31.19 3.47 -5.05
CA GLY A 260 -31.99 2.36 -5.57
C GLY A 260 -32.20 1.25 -4.55
N LEU A 261 -33.44 0.81 -4.39
CA LEU A 261 -33.82 -0.28 -3.49
C LEU A 261 -34.55 -1.41 -4.21
N ASN A 262 -34.48 -2.62 -3.66
CA ASN A 262 -35.29 -3.78 -4.06
C ASN A 262 -35.21 -4.08 -5.56
N ASN A 263 -34.09 -4.66 -6.00
CA ASN A 263 -33.81 -5.07 -7.38
C ASN A 263 -33.99 -3.95 -8.42
N THR A 264 -33.74 -2.69 -8.02
CA THR A 264 -33.77 -1.56 -8.95
C THR A 264 -32.62 -1.67 -9.94
N GLU A 265 -32.92 -1.60 -11.24
CA GLU A 265 -31.93 -1.62 -12.31
C GLU A 265 -31.36 -0.22 -12.51
N ILE A 266 -30.07 -0.03 -12.25
CA ILE A 266 -29.41 1.28 -12.33
C ILE A 266 -28.40 1.27 -13.47
N SER A 267 -28.53 2.25 -14.37
CA SER A 267 -27.55 2.54 -15.41
C SER A 267 -27.13 4.01 -15.34
N ASN A 268 -25.85 4.26 -15.04
CA ASN A 268 -25.26 5.58 -15.15
C ASN A 268 -24.32 5.64 -16.36
N THR A 269 -24.62 6.51 -17.32
CA THR A 269 -23.75 6.88 -18.45
C THR A 269 -23.38 8.36 -18.43
N GLY A 270 -24.03 9.14 -17.57
CA GLY A 270 -23.78 10.55 -17.36
C GLY A 270 -22.84 10.84 -16.17
N ASN A 271 -22.83 12.08 -15.72
CA ASN A 271 -21.95 12.59 -14.68
C ASN A 271 -22.72 12.73 -13.35
N ILE A 272 -22.13 12.24 -12.25
CA ILE A 272 -22.63 12.46 -10.90
C ILE A 272 -21.57 13.18 -10.07
N THR A 273 -21.94 14.29 -9.45
CA THR A 273 -21.08 15.04 -8.53
C THR A 273 -21.73 15.11 -7.16
N THR A 274 -20.97 14.80 -6.10
CA THR A 274 -21.49 14.83 -4.73
C THR A 274 -20.67 15.75 -3.83
N GLY A 275 -21.31 16.30 -2.80
CA GLY A 275 -20.64 16.92 -1.66
C GLY A 275 -20.03 15.90 -0.69
N ALA A 276 -19.65 16.36 0.50
CA ALA A 276 -19.08 15.53 1.56
C ALA A 276 -20.10 14.54 2.16
N SER A 277 -19.62 13.46 2.79
CA SER A 277 -20.42 12.43 3.46
C SER A 277 -21.53 11.84 2.59
N SER A 278 -21.35 11.81 1.28
CA SER A 278 -22.40 11.48 0.29
C SER A 278 -22.10 10.18 -0.44
N THR A 279 -23.12 9.60 -1.09
CA THR A 279 -22.93 8.44 -1.97
C THR A 279 -23.39 8.76 -3.39
N ALA A 280 -22.55 8.61 -4.40
CA ALA A 280 -22.98 8.93 -5.77
C ALA A 280 -24.05 7.94 -6.26
N ILE A 281 -23.85 6.64 -6.09
CA ILE A 281 -24.88 5.61 -6.32
C ILE A 281 -24.94 4.63 -5.15
N TYR A 282 -26.09 4.57 -4.50
CA TYR A 282 -26.41 3.61 -3.45
C TYR A 282 -27.40 2.58 -3.97
N TYR A 283 -27.05 1.29 -3.83
CA TYR A 283 -27.92 0.16 -4.12
C TYR A 283 -28.08 -0.71 -2.87
N SER A 284 -29.32 -1.10 -2.54
CA SER A 284 -29.56 -2.12 -1.50
C SER A 284 -30.79 -3.01 -1.73
N ASP A 285 -30.59 -4.31 -1.47
CA ASP A 285 -31.65 -5.33 -1.34
C ASP A 285 -31.90 -5.75 0.12
N VAL A 286 -31.35 -4.97 1.05
CA VAL A 286 -31.49 -5.16 2.49
C VAL A 286 -32.23 -3.97 3.07
N GLU A 287 -33.48 -4.19 3.44
CA GLU A 287 -34.29 -3.17 4.10
C GLU A 287 -33.95 -3.12 5.58
N LYS A 288 -33.88 -1.90 6.12
CA LYS A 288 -33.54 -1.63 7.52
C LYS A 288 -34.53 -0.68 8.15
N ASP A 289 -34.70 -0.79 9.46
CA ASP A 289 -35.41 0.21 10.26
C ASP A 289 -34.52 1.45 10.52
N SER A 290 -35.07 2.48 11.16
CA SER A 290 -34.35 3.71 11.50
C SER A 290 -33.21 3.52 12.51
N ALA A 291 -33.17 2.38 13.22
CA ALA A 291 -32.07 2.02 14.12
C ALA A 291 -30.97 1.21 13.39
N GLY A 292 -31.16 0.89 12.10
CA GLY A 292 -30.22 0.13 11.28
C GLY A 292 -30.40 -1.39 11.36
N ASN A 293 -31.43 -1.88 12.05
CA ASN A 293 -31.70 -3.32 12.10
C ASN A 293 -32.28 -3.80 10.78
N ILE A 294 -31.81 -4.94 10.29
CA ILE A 294 -32.34 -5.57 9.09
C ILE A 294 -33.78 -6.01 9.34
N THR A 295 -34.72 -5.48 8.56
CA THR A 295 -36.15 -5.84 8.63
C THR A 295 -36.54 -6.81 7.53
N THR A 296 -35.88 -6.77 6.38
CA THR A 296 -36.15 -7.67 5.25
C THR A 296 -34.91 -7.84 4.37
N VAL A 297 -34.68 -9.07 3.91
CA VAL A 297 -33.64 -9.41 2.93
C VAL A 297 -34.33 -9.91 1.66
N LYS A 298 -34.05 -9.29 0.51
CA LYS A 298 -34.55 -9.73 -0.79
C LYS A 298 -33.54 -10.64 -1.48
N ASN A 299 -34.00 -11.40 -2.48
CA ASN A 299 -33.08 -12.07 -3.39
C ASN A 299 -32.58 -11.05 -4.42
N THR A 300 -31.26 -10.95 -4.59
CA THR A 300 -30.63 -10.05 -5.55
C THR A 300 -30.53 -10.74 -6.90
N THR A 301 -31.11 -10.10 -7.91
CA THR A 301 -31.12 -10.56 -9.31
C THR A 301 -30.50 -9.53 -10.26
N THR A 302 -30.22 -8.32 -9.78
CA THR A 302 -29.68 -7.21 -10.57
C THR A 302 -28.30 -6.82 -10.09
N GLY A 303 -27.37 -6.69 -11.05
CA GLY A 303 -26.07 -6.06 -10.83
C GLY A 303 -26.17 -4.53 -10.76
N LEU A 304 -25.03 -3.89 -10.51
CA LEU A 304 -24.87 -2.44 -10.57
C LEU A 304 -23.72 -2.11 -11.53
N LYS A 305 -23.98 -1.28 -12.54
CA LYS A 305 -22.97 -0.84 -13.49
C LYS A 305 -22.88 0.69 -13.58
N ASN A 306 -21.67 1.20 -13.35
CA ASN A 306 -21.31 2.57 -13.67
C ASN A 306 -20.53 2.64 -15.00
N ALA A 307 -21.02 3.43 -15.94
CA ALA A 307 -20.40 3.72 -17.22
C ALA A 307 -20.26 5.23 -17.49
N GLY A 308 -20.55 6.06 -16.48
CA GLY A 308 -20.40 7.51 -16.52
C GLY A 308 -19.45 8.02 -15.44
N THR A 309 -19.13 9.31 -15.43
CA THR A 309 -18.14 9.84 -14.49
C THR A 309 -18.73 10.14 -13.11
N ILE A 310 -17.95 9.91 -12.06
CA ILE A 310 -18.29 10.25 -10.68
C ILE A 310 -17.20 11.15 -10.10
N VAL A 311 -17.61 12.26 -9.47
CA VAL A 311 -16.71 13.19 -8.78
C VAL A 311 -17.20 13.38 -7.33
N LEU A 312 -16.34 13.05 -6.36
CA LEU A 312 -16.59 13.23 -4.94
C LEU A 312 -15.84 14.47 -4.46
N ASN A 313 -16.55 15.59 -4.27
CA ASN A 313 -15.93 16.90 -3.95
C ASN A 313 -15.66 17.12 -2.45
N GLY A 314 -16.04 16.19 -1.58
CA GLY A 314 -15.82 16.30 -0.15
C GLY A 314 -15.21 15.05 0.46
N ASP A 315 -15.05 15.08 1.78
CA ASP A 315 -14.53 13.97 2.56
C ASP A 315 -15.63 12.94 2.89
N ASP A 316 -15.24 11.78 3.40
CA ASP A 316 -16.14 10.75 3.95
C ASP A 316 -17.23 10.25 2.97
N SER A 317 -16.97 10.32 1.65
CA SER A 317 -17.92 10.03 0.58
C SER A 317 -17.64 8.70 -0.12
N VAL A 318 -18.65 8.14 -0.76
CA VAL A 318 -18.56 6.87 -1.50
C VAL A 318 -19.02 7.07 -2.94
N GLY A 319 -18.23 6.61 -3.91
CA GLY A 319 -18.66 6.58 -5.31
C GLY A 319 -19.84 5.63 -5.50
N LEU A 320 -19.59 4.35 -5.27
CA LEU A 320 -20.57 3.30 -5.49
C LEU A 320 -20.71 2.43 -4.24
N THR A 321 -21.92 2.28 -3.70
CA THR A 321 -22.22 1.29 -2.66
C THR A 321 -23.14 0.21 -3.22
N TYR A 322 -22.75 -1.06 -3.07
CA TYR A 322 -23.55 -2.21 -3.45
C TYR A 322 -23.80 -3.12 -2.24
N GLU A 323 -25.06 -3.15 -1.77
CA GLU A 323 -25.52 -3.97 -0.66
C GLU A 323 -26.53 -5.05 -1.13
N PRO A 324 -26.03 -6.19 -1.64
CA PRO A 324 -26.91 -7.28 -2.07
C PRO A 324 -27.56 -8.00 -0.87
N GLY A 325 -28.73 -8.57 -1.12
CA GLY A 325 -29.43 -9.49 -0.24
C GLY A 325 -28.89 -10.92 -0.41
N ASN A 326 -29.77 -11.89 -0.67
CA ASN A 326 -29.39 -13.27 -0.97
C ASN A 326 -29.12 -13.45 -2.46
N ILE A 327 -28.01 -14.09 -2.83
CA ILE A 327 -27.66 -14.36 -4.23
C ILE A 327 -27.78 -15.85 -4.52
N SER A 328 -28.50 -16.21 -5.59
CA SER A 328 -28.65 -17.59 -6.08
C SER A 328 -28.19 -17.79 -7.53
N GLY A 329 -27.85 -16.71 -8.24
CA GLY A 329 -27.33 -16.71 -9.61
C GLY A 329 -26.13 -15.78 -9.75
N THR A 330 -25.76 -15.44 -10.99
CA THR A 330 -24.65 -14.54 -11.26
C THR A 330 -25.10 -13.08 -11.21
N VAL A 331 -24.42 -12.27 -10.41
CA VAL A 331 -24.58 -10.81 -10.39
C VAL A 331 -23.20 -10.14 -10.39
N THR A 332 -23.13 -8.94 -10.94
CA THR A 332 -21.88 -8.19 -11.10
C THR A 332 -22.04 -6.76 -10.61
N PHE A 333 -21.06 -6.29 -9.84
CA PHE A 333 -20.90 -4.91 -9.44
C PHE A 333 -19.69 -4.33 -10.14
N GLU A 334 -19.91 -3.39 -11.07
CA GLU A 334 -18.91 -2.98 -12.06
C GLU A 334 -18.78 -1.47 -12.21
N ASN A 335 -17.54 -0.98 -12.26
CA ASN A 335 -17.19 0.35 -12.75
C ASN A 335 -16.42 0.25 -14.09
N THR A 336 -16.89 0.96 -15.11
CA THR A 336 -16.24 1.03 -16.44
C THR A 336 -15.76 2.44 -16.83
N ALA A 337 -15.95 3.43 -15.94
CA ALA A 337 -15.66 4.84 -16.19
C ALA A 337 -14.84 5.44 -15.04
N ASP A 338 -14.70 6.77 -15.01
CA ASP A 338 -13.86 7.46 -14.03
C ASP A 338 -14.59 7.74 -12.72
N ILE A 339 -13.95 7.41 -11.60
CA ILE A 339 -14.33 7.85 -10.25
C ILE A 339 -13.17 8.69 -9.70
N THR A 340 -13.44 9.94 -9.32
CA THR A 340 -12.40 10.87 -8.87
C THR A 340 -12.74 11.55 -7.55
N SER A 341 -11.72 11.79 -6.72
CA SER A 341 -11.83 12.64 -5.54
C SER A 341 -10.50 13.26 -5.17
N SER A 342 -10.53 14.47 -4.61
CA SER A 342 -9.40 15.10 -3.93
C SER A 342 -9.58 15.16 -2.40
N GLY A 343 -10.72 14.70 -1.86
CA GLY A 343 -10.99 14.69 -0.43
C GLY A 343 -10.38 13.50 0.29
N ASP A 344 -10.51 13.47 1.61
CA ASP A 344 -10.02 12.43 2.51
C ASP A 344 -11.12 11.42 2.90
N LYS A 345 -10.73 10.21 3.31
CA LYS A 345 -11.61 9.13 3.81
C LYS A 345 -12.69 8.68 2.83
N ASN A 346 -12.43 8.84 1.55
CA ASN A 346 -13.35 8.51 0.47
C ASN A 346 -13.17 7.06 0.01
N VAL A 347 -14.27 6.45 -0.43
CA VAL A 347 -14.27 5.11 -1.02
C VAL A 347 -14.75 5.18 -2.47
N GLY A 348 -13.97 4.65 -3.42
CA GLY A 348 -14.40 4.59 -4.82
C GLY A 348 -15.56 3.62 -5.00
N MET A 349 -15.33 2.35 -4.67
CA MET A 349 -16.31 1.26 -4.71
C MET A 349 -16.36 0.54 -3.35
N PHE A 350 -17.55 0.46 -2.76
CA PHE A 350 -17.82 -0.30 -1.54
C PHE A 350 -18.73 -1.49 -1.82
N ALA A 351 -18.15 -2.69 -1.82
CA ALA A 351 -18.84 -3.96 -2.03
C ALA A 351 -19.15 -4.63 -0.69
N LYS A 352 -20.43 -4.73 -0.32
CA LYS A 352 -20.84 -5.43 0.91
C LYS A 352 -21.11 -6.90 0.66
N ARG A 353 -20.76 -7.77 1.60
CA ARG A 353 -21.03 -9.20 1.51
C ARG A 353 -22.53 -9.46 1.31
N ALA A 354 -22.86 -10.41 0.44
CA ALA A 354 -24.21 -10.94 0.32
C ALA A 354 -24.67 -11.56 1.65
N GLN A 355 -25.96 -11.48 1.95
CA GLN A 355 -26.51 -11.91 3.23
C GLN A 355 -26.36 -13.43 3.46
N ASN A 356 -26.45 -14.22 2.39
CA ASN A 356 -26.20 -15.66 2.42
C ASN A 356 -24.72 -16.04 2.20
N GLY A 357 -23.81 -15.07 2.11
CA GLY A 357 -22.37 -15.29 1.89
C GLY A 357 -21.99 -15.77 0.50
N ALA A 358 -22.93 -15.82 -0.44
CA ALA A 358 -22.67 -16.23 -1.83
C ALA A 358 -21.76 -15.24 -2.57
N SER A 359 -20.96 -15.77 -3.48
CA SER A 359 -20.01 -15.02 -4.30
C SER A 359 -20.70 -14.06 -5.27
N TYR A 360 -20.10 -12.90 -5.49
CA TYR A 360 -20.37 -12.06 -6.66
C TYR A 360 -19.13 -11.27 -7.08
N ASP A 361 -19.10 -10.86 -8.34
CA ASP A 361 -17.95 -10.18 -8.92
C ASP A 361 -17.99 -8.67 -8.63
N THR A 362 -16.92 -8.14 -8.05
CA THR A 362 -16.68 -6.69 -7.90
C THR A 362 -15.53 -6.26 -8.81
N ILE A 363 -15.83 -5.49 -9.85
CA ILE A 363 -14.89 -5.25 -10.96
C ILE A 363 -14.69 -3.75 -11.21
N ASN A 364 -13.45 -3.30 -11.23
CA ASN A 364 -13.05 -2.02 -11.81
C ASN A 364 -12.39 -2.25 -13.18
N GLN A 365 -13.08 -1.90 -14.27
CA GLN A 365 -12.52 -1.80 -15.62
C GLN A 365 -12.16 -0.36 -16.02
N GLY A 366 -12.70 0.64 -15.31
CA GLY A 366 -12.44 2.07 -15.54
C GLY A 366 -11.23 2.60 -14.75
N SER A 367 -11.22 3.90 -14.48
CA SER A 367 -10.19 4.53 -13.66
C SER A 367 -10.74 4.98 -12.31
N ILE A 368 -10.03 4.72 -11.22
CA ILE A 368 -10.34 5.30 -9.91
C ILE A 368 -9.13 6.14 -9.47
N THR A 369 -9.33 7.44 -9.26
CA THR A 369 -8.28 8.37 -8.82
C THR A 369 -8.69 9.07 -7.53
N LEU A 370 -8.05 8.73 -6.41
CA LEU A 370 -8.30 9.35 -5.11
C LEU A 370 -7.07 10.15 -4.66
N GLY A 371 -7.33 11.29 -4.00
CA GLY A 371 -6.30 12.17 -3.47
C GLY A 371 -5.58 11.59 -2.24
N ASN A 372 -4.85 12.47 -1.54
CA ASN A 372 -4.14 12.11 -0.33
C ASN A 372 -5.10 11.92 0.84
N SER A 373 -4.68 11.08 1.78
CA SER A 373 -5.30 10.95 3.10
C SER A 373 -4.46 11.53 4.20
N ALA A 374 -5.11 11.90 5.31
CA ALA A 374 -4.40 12.38 6.49
C ALA A 374 -3.64 11.25 7.22
N SER A 375 -4.12 10.01 7.15
CA SER A 375 -3.55 8.86 7.86
C SER A 375 -4.08 7.53 7.30
N LEU A 376 -3.24 6.47 7.37
CA LEU A 376 -3.63 5.08 7.07
C LEU A 376 -4.69 4.50 8.02
N SER A 377 -4.97 5.15 9.14
CA SER A 377 -6.02 4.71 10.08
C SER A 377 -7.43 4.94 9.55
N ASN A 378 -7.61 5.93 8.67
CA ASN A 378 -8.87 6.19 7.98
C ASN A 378 -8.56 6.69 6.56
N PRO A 379 -8.09 5.79 5.68
CA PRO A 379 -7.54 6.16 4.39
C PRO A 379 -8.65 6.35 3.34
N ASN A 380 -8.29 7.01 2.25
CA ASN A 380 -8.96 6.85 0.97
C ASN A 380 -8.78 5.40 0.50
N VAL A 381 -9.85 4.77 0.02
CA VAL A 381 -9.83 3.39 -0.48
C VAL A 381 -10.48 3.30 -1.85
N ALA A 382 -9.74 2.95 -2.90
CA ALA A 382 -10.34 2.90 -4.25
C ALA A 382 -11.37 1.77 -4.38
N MET A 383 -11.05 0.56 -3.89
CA MET A 383 -11.97 -0.57 -3.82
C MET A 383 -11.95 -1.18 -2.42
N TYR A 384 -13.11 -1.25 -1.77
CA TYR A 384 -13.27 -1.77 -0.41
C TYR A 384 -14.32 -2.88 -0.36
N THR A 385 -14.01 -3.94 0.38
CA THR A 385 -14.99 -4.97 0.78
C THR A 385 -14.92 -5.28 2.27
N ASN A 386 -16.09 -5.60 2.85
CA ASN A 386 -16.22 -6.13 4.21
C ASN A 386 -16.24 -7.68 4.26
N ALA A 387 -15.72 -8.34 3.23
CA ALA A 387 -15.55 -9.79 3.19
C ALA A 387 -14.75 -10.31 4.39
N THR A 388 -15.14 -11.48 4.90
CA THR A 388 -14.49 -12.17 6.02
C THR A 388 -14.11 -13.61 5.67
N SER A 389 -14.31 -14.02 4.42
CA SER A 389 -14.10 -15.37 3.91
C SER A 389 -13.77 -15.33 2.42
N ILE A 390 -13.02 -16.34 1.99
CA ILE A 390 -12.70 -16.61 0.59
C ILE A 390 -14.01 -16.89 -0.18
N GLY A 391 -14.10 -16.42 -1.41
CA GLY A 391 -15.17 -16.65 -2.36
C GLY A 391 -16.45 -15.85 -2.10
N SER A 392 -16.42 -14.80 -1.27
CA SER A 392 -17.65 -14.01 -0.98
C SER A 392 -17.86 -12.82 -1.90
N ASN A 393 -16.84 -12.00 -2.14
CA ASN A 393 -16.90 -10.88 -3.07
C ASN A 393 -15.48 -10.36 -3.38
N PRO A 394 -14.71 -11.13 -4.18
CA PRO A 394 -13.35 -10.77 -4.53
C PRO A 394 -13.30 -9.43 -5.28
N LEU A 395 -12.27 -8.64 -4.98
CA LEU A 395 -12.01 -7.37 -5.67
C LEU A 395 -11.18 -7.63 -6.93
N LYS A 396 -11.65 -7.19 -8.09
CA LYS A 396 -10.99 -7.37 -9.39
C LYS A 396 -10.68 -6.01 -10.03
N ASN A 397 -9.42 -5.65 -10.17
CA ASN A 397 -8.97 -4.47 -10.91
C ASN A 397 -8.43 -4.88 -12.29
N MET A 398 -9.13 -4.46 -13.34
CA MET A 398 -8.74 -4.61 -14.75
C MET A 398 -8.39 -3.28 -15.41
N GLY A 399 -8.73 -2.15 -14.78
CA GLY A 399 -8.47 -0.80 -15.27
C GLY A 399 -7.29 -0.12 -14.59
N ASN A 400 -7.43 1.16 -14.24
CA ASN A 400 -6.39 1.93 -13.55
C ASN A 400 -6.85 2.36 -12.16
N ILE A 401 -5.97 2.24 -11.16
CA ILE A 401 -6.19 2.83 -9.84
C ILE A 401 -5.00 3.73 -9.51
N THR A 402 -5.29 4.97 -9.12
CA THR A 402 -4.30 5.90 -8.57
C THR A 402 -4.82 6.41 -7.22
N VAL A 403 -4.03 6.24 -6.16
CA VAL A 403 -4.35 6.81 -4.85
C VAL A 403 -3.18 7.67 -4.35
N GLY A 404 -3.49 8.73 -3.61
CA GLY A 404 -2.50 9.62 -3.02
C GLY A 404 -1.79 9.03 -1.80
N ASP A 405 -1.14 9.89 -1.03
CA ASP A 405 -0.43 9.51 0.20
C ASP A 405 -1.38 8.92 1.26
N TYR A 406 -0.86 8.05 2.12
CA TYR A 406 -1.58 7.37 3.20
C TYR A 406 -2.91 6.70 2.80
N SER A 407 -2.98 6.18 1.57
CA SER A 407 -4.20 5.63 0.99
C SER A 407 -4.06 4.14 0.65
N VAL A 408 -5.17 3.49 0.30
CA VAL A 408 -5.19 2.08 -0.11
C VAL A 408 -5.88 1.92 -1.46
N ALA A 409 -5.26 1.27 -2.44
CA ALA A 409 -5.93 1.02 -3.73
C ALA A 409 -7.00 -0.07 -3.58
N MET A 410 -6.64 -1.25 -3.07
CA MET A 410 -7.57 -2.35 -2.81
C MET A 410 -7.45 -2.79 -1.36
N TYR A 411 -8.57 -2.79 -0.65
CA TYR A 411 -8.65 -3.26 0.73
C TYR A 411 -9.72 -4.33 0.86
N GLY A 412 -9.28 -5.57 1.08
CA GLY A 412 -10.22 -6.67 1.13
C GLY A 412 -9.70 -7.98 1.72
N PHE A 413 -10.24 -9.05 1.16
CA PHE A 413 -9.95 -10.42 1.55
C PHE A 413 -9.35 -11.19 0.38
N GLU A 414 -9.94 -11.13 -0.82
CA GLU A 414 -9.34 -11.65 -2.05
C GLU A 414 -9.21 -10.55 -3.09
N GLU A 415 -8.06 -10.49 -3.75
CA GLU A 415 -7.70 -9.38 -4.62
C GLU A 415 -7.05 -9.88 -5.91
N ASN A 416 -7.53 -9.40 -7.05
CA ASN A 416 -7.00 -9.72 -8.36
C ASN A 416 -6.76 -8.42 -9.13
N SER A 417 -5.53 -8.15 -9.55
CA SER A 417 -5.20 -6.97 -10.36
C SER A 417 -4.45 -7.36 -11.63
N SER A 418 -5.15 -7.30 -12.77
CA SER A 418 -4.53 -7.29 -14.10
C SER A 418 -4.31 -5.87 -14.64
N GLY A 419 -4.92 -4.88 -14.00
CA GLY A 419 -4.77 -3.46 -14.32
C GLY A 419 -3.55 -2.79 -13.67
N ASN A 420 -3.43 -1.48 -13.86
CA ASN A 420 -2.35 -0.67 -13.28
C ASN A 420 -2.75 -0.08 -11.93
N ILE A 421 -1.84 -0.13 -10.96
CA ILE A 421 -2.00 0.49 -9.63
C ILE A 421 -0.83 1.44 -9.37
N LYS A 422 -1.15 2.68 -9.00
CA LYS A 422 -0.21 3.68 -8.54
C LYS A 422 -0.62 4.17 -7.15
N VAL A 423 0.30 4.12 -6.19
CA VAL A 423 0.05 4.58 -4.82
C VAL A 423 1.03 5.68 -4.42
N GLY A 424 0.59 6.60 -3.55
CA GLY A 424 1.42 7.65 -2.97
C GLY A 424 2.35 7.14 -1.87
N ASN A 425 2.92 8.07 -1.10
CA ASN A 425 3.81 7.77 0.03
C ASN A 425 3.04 7.14 1.20
N GLY A 426 3.64 6.20 1.93
CA GLY A 426 3.02 5.52 3.06
C GLY A 426 1.68 4.87 2.72
N SER A 427 1.52 4.40 1.48
CA SER A 427 0.27 3.86 0.94
C SER A 427 0.41 2.39 0.59
N ILE A 428 -0.72 1.71 0.43
CA ILE A 428 -0.77 0.28 0.11
C ILE A 428 -1.49 0.06 -1.21
N GLY A 429 -0.91 -0.71 -2.13
CA GLY A 429 -1.58 -1.14 -3.35
C GLY A 429 -2.69 -2.12 -3.05
N LEU A 430 -2.31 -3.33 -2.64
CA LEU A 430 -3.21 -4.44 -2.32
C LEU A 430 -3.08 -4.78 -0.85
N TYR A 431 -4.18 -4.72 -0.08
CA TYR A 431 -4.22 -5.12 1.33
C TYR A 431 -5.16 -6.31 1.50
N SER A 432 -4.59 -7.51 1.61
CA SER A 432 -5.36 -8.74 1.84
C SER A 432 -5.26 -9.23 3.28
N LYS A 433 -6.43 -9.49 3.89
CA LYS A 433 -6.53 -9.97 5.28
C LYS A 433 -6.33 -11.46 5.50
N ASN A 434 -6.71 -12.31 4.53
CA ASN A 434 -6.54 -13.77 4.63
C ASN A 434 -6.96 -14.53 3.34
N GLY A 435 -7.15 -13.86 2.20
CA GLY A 435 -7.50 -14.52 0.95
C GLY A 435 -6.45 -14.30 -0.13
N ASN A 436 -6.58 -15.04 -1.21
CA ASN A 436 -5.55 -15.10 -2.25
C ASN A 436 -5.41 -13.77 -2.99
N VAL A 437 -4.17 -13.47 -3.37
CA VAL A 437 -3.82 -12.28 -4.15
C VAL A 437 -3.27 -12.72 -5.49
N ASN A 438 -3.76 -12.13 -6.58
CA ASN A 438 -3.27 -12.36 -7.93
C ASN A 438 -2.90 -11.03 -8.59
N VAL A 439 -1.67 -10.89 -9.08
CA VAL A 439 -1.19 -9.70 -9.78
C VAL A 439 -0.67 -10.11 -11.15
N SER A 440 -1.13 -9.45 -12.20
CA SER A 440 -0.59 -9.59 -13.57
C SER A 440 -0.42 -8.27 -14.31
N GLY A 441 -0.83 -7.16 -13.69
CA GLY A 441 -0.64 -5.81 -14.21
C GLY A 441 0.63 -5.12 -13.70
N SER A 442 0.56 -3.80 -13.48
CA SER A 442 1.69 -3.02 -12.95
C SER A 442 1.39 -2.39 -11.60
N ILE A 443 2.40 -2.29 -10.74
CA ILE A 443 2.34 -1.61 -9.45
C ILE A 443 3.47 -0.59 -9.37
N THR A 444 3.12 0.67 -9.09
CA THR A 444 4.08 1.77 -8.85
C THR A 444 3.85 2.35 -7.47
N THR A 445 4.90 2.39 -6.64
CA THR A 445 4.81 2.91 -5.26
C THR A 445 5.31 4.36 -5.16
N GLY A 446 4.95 5.02 -4.05
CA GLY A 446 5.53 6.30 -3.65
C GLY A 446 7.02 6.18 -3.33
N SER A 447 7.67 7.33 -3.16
CA SER A 447 9.13 7.43 -2.98
C SER A 447 9.53 7.81 -1.55
N SER A 448 8.67 7.55 -0.57
CA SER A 448 8.97 7.73 0.85
C SER A 448 7.98 6.97 1.73
N LYS A 449 8.30 6.91 3.03
CA LYS A 449 7.42 6.45 4.11
C LYS A 449 6.92 5.01 3.92
N GLU A 450 7.74 4.13 3.36
CA GLU A 450 7.47 2.68 3.38
C GLU A 450 6.18 2.26 2.64
N SER A 451 5.97 2.83 1.45
CA SER A 451 4.83 2.44 0.60
C SER A 451 4.94 0.97 0.19
N VAL A 452 3.81 0.25 0.13
CA VAL A 452 3.79 -1.20 -0.13
C VAL A 452 2.95 -1.52 -1.35
N GLY A 453 3.48 -2.34 -2.27
CA GLY A 453 2.72 -2.84 -3.41
C GLY A 453 1.65 -3.84 -2.99
N VAL A 454 2.05 -4.92 -2.33
CA VAL A 454 1.17 -5.98 -1.84
C VAL A 454 1.47 -6.24 -0.36
N TYR A 455 0.48 -6.04 0.50
CA TYR A 455 0.55 -6.27 1.94
C TYR A 455 -0.42 -7.37 2.33
N THR A 456 0.09 -8.50 2.81
CA THR A 456 -0.74 -9.65 3.20
C THR A 456 -0.56 -9.97 4.67
N VAL A 457 -1.68 -10.15 5.36
CA VAL A 457 -1.72 -10.67 6.74
C VAL A 457 -2.48 -11.98 6.77
N GLY A 458 -2.24 -12.81 7.78
CA GLY A 458 -2.94 -14.09 7.95
C GLY A 458 -2.15 -15.30 7.45
N SER A 459 -2.81 -16.44 7.31
CA SER A 459 -2.16 -17.74 7.05
C SER A 459 -2.92 -18.57 6.02
N GLY A 460 -2.18 -19.33 5.22
CA GLY A 460 -2.70 -20.23 4.19
C GLY A 460 -3.02 -19.55 2.86
N GLN A 461 -2.62 -18.29 2.67
CA GLN A 461 -2.85 -17.56 1.41
C GLN A 461 -1.85 -17.99 0.33
N THR A 462 -2.33 -17.97 -0.91
CA THR A 462 -1.49 -18.01 -2.11
C THR A 462 -1.44 -16.63 -2.73
N ILE A 463 -0.24 -16.05 -2.81
CA ILE A 463 0.05 -14.78 -3.46
C ILE A 463 0.76 -15.09 -4.77
N THR A 464 0.10 -14.83 -5.90
CA THR A 464 0.63 -15.07 -7.24
C THR A 464 0.87 -13.75 -7.96
N SER A 465 2.08 -13.54 -8.48
CA SER A 465 2.39 -12.48 -9.42
C SER A 465 2.89 -13.10 -10.72
N THR A 466 2.29 -12.79 -11.87
CA THR A 466 2.64 -13.41 -13.15
C THR A 466 2.79 -12.36 -14.25
N GLY A 467 4.01 -12.17 -14.74
CA GLY A 467 4.32 -11.20 -15.79
C GLY A 467 4.23 -9.72 -15.35
N SER A 468 4.04 -9.48 -14.05
CA SER A 468 3.80 -8.14 -13.50
C SER A 468 5.03 -7.23 -13.56
N THR A 469 4.78 -5.92 -13.59
CA THR A 469 5.84 -4.90 -13.46
C THR A 469 5.72 -4.15 -12.13
N PHE A 470 6.78 -4.17 -11.32
CA PHE A 470 6.89 -3.40 -10.09
C PHE A 470 7.90 -2.26 -10.25
N ASN A 471 7.46 -1.02 -10.03
CA ASN A 471 8.32 0.16 -9.96
C ASN A 471 8.30 0.69 -8.53
N LEU A 472 9.36 0.37 -7.79
CA LEU A 472 9.47 0.63 -6.36
C LEU A 472 10.27 1.92 -6.10
N GLY A 473 9.59 2.94 -5.59
CA GLY A 473 10.23 4.18 -5.14
C GLY A 473 11.09 3.98 -3.88
N ASP A 474 11.71 5.05 -3.39
CA ASP A 474 12.57 4.97 -2.21
C ASP A 474 11.81 4.45 -0.97
N THR A 475 12.50 3.67 -0.13
CA THR A 475 11.99 3.06 1.12
C THR A 475 10.84 2.07 0.94
N SER A 476 10.42 1.77 -0.30
CA SER A 476 9.18 1.03 -0.56
C SER A 476 9.36 -0.48 -0.61
N PHE A 477 8.24 -1.20 -0.55
CA PHE A 477 8.18 -2.65 -0.57
C PHE A 477 7.34 -3.15 -1.75
N GLY A 478 7.80 -4.20 -2.43
CA GLY A 478 6.98 -4.90 -3.43
C GLY A 478 5.92 -5.77 -2.76
N PHE A 479 6.39 -6.70 -1.92
CA PHE A 479 5.59 -7.61 -1.12
C PHE A 479 6.00 -7.50 0.35
N VAL A 480 5.02 -7.38 1.24
CA VAL A 480 5.18 -7.54 2.68
C VAL A 480 4.25 -8.67 3.12
N ASN A 481 4.84 -9.79 3.50
CA ASN A 481 4.13 -10.96 3.96
C ASN A 481 4.26 -11.13 5.48
N ILE A 482 3.13 -10.99 6.17
CA ILE A 482 3.00 -11.16 7.62
C ILE A 482 2.13 -12.39 7.91
N GLY A 483 2.78 -13.56 7.92
CA GLY A 483 2.18 -14.85 8.30
C GLY A 483 2.56 -15.99 7.35
N ASN A 484 1.99 -17.18 7.62
CA ASN A 484 2.34 -18.41 6.91
C ASN A 484 1.64 -18.48 5.55
N ASN A 485 2.22 -17.83 4.55
CA ASN A 485 1.68 -17.74 3.19
C ASN A 485 2.70 -18.21 2.15
N THR A 486 2.21 -18.59 0.97
CA THR A 486 3.04 -18.94 -0.18
C THR A 486 3.04 -17.80 -1.19
N ILE A 487 4.22 -17.37 -1.62
CA ILE A 487 4.41 -16.35 -2.66
C ILE A 487 5.01 -17.01 -3.89
N THR A 488 4.37 -16.84 -5.05
CA THR A 488 4.87 -17.26 -6.35
C THR A 488 4.92 -16.06 -7.29
N SER A 489 6.12 -15.54 -7.54
CA SER A 489 6.36 -14.37 -8.40
C SER A 489 7.09 -14.83 -9.66
N THR A 490 6.42 -14.82 -10.82
CA THR A 490 6.92 -15.44 -12.05
C THR A 490 6.91 -14.50 -13.25
N GLY A 491 8.02 -14.45 -13.99
CA GLY A 491 8.17 -13.55 -15.15
C GLY A 491 8.11 -12.05 -14.76
N GLY A 492 8.06 -11.16 -15.75
CA GLY A 492 7.98 -9.72 -15.49
C GLY A 492 9.26 -9.13 -14.89
N SER A 493 9.13 -7.99 -14.20
CA SER A 493 10.28 -7.25 -13.65
C SER A 493 9.93 -6.43 -12.40
N ALA A 494 10.89 -6.30 -11.49
CA ALA A 494 10.87 -5.36 -10.36
C ALA A 494 12.07 -4.41 -10.42
N THR A 495 11.81 -3.11 -10.41
CA THR A 495 12.84 -2.07 -10.41
C THR A 495 12.79 -1.31 -9.09
N LEU A 496 13.90 -1.32 -8.36
CA LEU A 496 14.02 -0.74 -7.02
C LEU A 496 14.85 0.55 -7.09
N SER A 497 14.38 1.61 -6.46
CA SER A 497 15.12 2.86 -6.33
C SER A 497 16.16 2.76 -5.21
N ASN A 498 15.92 3.35 -4.03
CA ASN A 498 16.84 3.30 -2.88
C ASN A 498 16.15 2.79 -1.61
N ASN A 499 16.86 2.05 -0.77
CA ASN A 499 16.33 1.48 0.50
C ASN A 499 15.03 0.67 0.32
N ALA A 500 14.79 0.12 -0.88
CA ALA A 500 13.59 -0.61 -1.21
C ALA A 500 13.81 -2.12 -1.02
N THR A 501 12.73 -2.85 -0.78
CA THR A 501 12.75 -4.32 -0.68
C THR A 501 11.73 -4.93 -1.63
N PHE A 502 12.13 -5.86 -2.51
CA PHE A 502 11.12 -6.46 -3.40
C PHE A 502 10.21 -7.43 -2.63
N ILE A 503 10.77 -8.41 -1.91
CA ILE A 503 9.99 -9.34 -1.09
C ILE A 503 10.51 -9.30 0.34
N TYR A 504 9.62 -8.97 1.28
CA TYR A 504 9.86 -9.10 2.72
C TYR A 504 8.91 -10.13 3.31
N SER A 505 9.45 -11.13 4.01
CA SER A 505 8.66 -12.10 4.78
C SER A 505 9.31 -12.38 6.13
N SER A 506 8.61 -12.05 7.22
CA SER A 506 9.11 -12.32 8.57
C SER A 506 8.79 -13.73 9.07
N ASP A 507 7.98 -14.49 8.33
CA ASP A 507 7.43 -15.79 8.74
C ASP A 507 8.37 -16.96 8.41
N GLU A 508 8.70 -17.77 9.42
CA GLU A 508 9.64 -18.90 9.34
C GLU A 508 9.10 -20.10 8.54
N THR A 509 7.79 -20.12 8.26
CA THR A 509 7.12 -21.20 7.53
C THR A 509 6.70 -20.81 6.11
N SER A 510 6.83 -19.53 5.75
CA SER A 510 6.54 -19.04 4.41
C SER A 510 7.39 -19.70 3.34
N HIS A 511 6.81 -19.84 2.14
CA HIS A 511 7.51 -20.38 0.97
C HIS A 511 7.42 -19.37 -0.18
N ILE A 512 8.59 -18.96 -0.69
CA ILE A 512 8.71 -17.93 -1.72
C ILE A 512 9.39 -18.55 -2.93
N THR A 513 8.70 -18.58 -4.06
CA THR A 513 9.27 -18.92 -5.37
C THR A 513 9.33 -17.67 -6.23
N ASN A 514 10.53 -17.25 -6.64
CA ASN A 514 10.74 -16.08 -7.48
C ASN A 514 11.42 -16.45 -8.81
N SER A 515 10.81 -16.10 -9.94
CA SER A 515 11.43 -16.05 -11.26
C SER A 515 11.29 -14.66 -11.93
N THR A 516 10.78 -13.68 -11.19
CA THR A 516 10.76 -12.26 -11.59
C THR A 516 12.16 -11.67 -11.56
N ASN A 517 12.55 -10.95 -12.60
CA ASN A 517 13.84 -10.26 -12.63
C ASN A 517 13.78 -9.02 -11.73
N ILE A 518 14.78 -8.83 -10.87
CA ILE A 518 14.89 -7.72 -9.93
C ILE A 518 16.07 -6.85 -10.35
N SER A 519 15.93 -5.53 -10.37
CA SER A 519 17.02 -4.62 -10.69
C SER A 519 17.02 -3.39 -9.78
N SER A 520 18.19 -2.79 -9.57
CA SER A 520 18.31 -1.49 -8.92
C SER A 520 18.49 -0.37 -9.95
N SER A 521 17.89 0.79 -9.65
CA SER A 521 17.94 2.01 -10.47
C SER A 521 18.39 3.24 -9.69
N GLY A 522 18.29 3.22 -8.35
CA GLY A 522 18.68 4.33 -7.50
C GLY A 522 20.19 4.50 -7.36
N ALA A 523 20.64 5.75 -7.24
CA ALA A 523 22.06 6.08 -7.12
C ALA A 523 22.66 5.77 -5.73
N ILE A 524 21.83 5.71 -4.68
CA ILE A 524 22.27 5.45 -3.31
C ILE A 524 22.34 3.92 -3.06
N GLY A 525 21.35 3.16 -3.52
CA GLY A 525 21.28 1.72 -3.30
C GLY A 525 20.64 1.34 -1.96
N ARG A 526 21.28 0.44 -1.20
CA ARG A 526 20.78 -0.14 0.07
C ARG A 526 19.50 -0.96 -0.08
N ASN A 527 19.30 -1.54 -1.25
CA ASN A 527 18.11 -2.32 -1.56
C ASN A 527 18.26 -3.78 -1.12
N TYR A 528 17.14 -4.44 -0.86
CA TYR A 528 17.04 -5.88 -0.68
C TYR A 528 16.23 -6.50 -1.81
N GLY A 529 16.73 -7.56 -2.43
CA GLY A 529 15.92 -8.33 -3.38
C GLY A 529 14.87 -9.12 -2.60
N ILE A 530 15.32 -10.10 -1.82
CA ILE A 530 14.47 -10.93 -0.99
C ILE A 530 15.02 -10.95 0.43
N TYR A 531 14.21 -10.55 1.40
CA TYR A 531 14.47 -10.68 2.83
C TYR A 531 13.45 -11.65 3.42
N ALA A 532 13.90 -12.79 3.96
CA ALA A 532 12.98 -13.82 4.42
C ALA A 532 13.47 -14.62 5.63
N SER A 533 12.51 -15.04 6.47
CA SER A 533 12.73 -16.04 7.53
C SER A 533 12.40 -17.48 7.11
N GLY A 534 11.65 -17.67 6.02
CA GLY A 534 11.16 -18.98 5.57
C GLY A 534 12.05 -19.64 4.50
N ILE A 535 11.42 -20.28 3.52
CA ILE A 535 12.10 -20.88 2.36
C ILE A 535 12.00 -19.95 1.15
N VAL A 536 13.12 -19.72 0.46
CA VAL A 536 13.20 -18.94 -0.77
C VAL A 536 13.84 -19.79 -1.87
N ASP A 537 13.19 -19.89 -3.02
CA ASP A 537 13.73 -20.47 -4.25
C ASP A 537 13.72 -19.40 -5.34
N ASN A 538 14.90 -18.87 -5.66
CA ASN A 538 15.09 -17.84 -6.68
C ASN A 538 15.67 -18.42 -7.98
N SER A 539 14.99 -18.14 -9.08
CA SER A 539 15.39 -18.43 -10.47
C SER A 539 15.28 -17.21 -11.39
N GLY A 540 14.96 -16.03 -10.84
CA GLY A 540 14.98 -14.74 -11.54
C GLY A 540 16.34 -14.06 -11.38
N ASN A 541 16.76 -13.30 -12.38
CA ASN A 541 18.02 -12.56 -12.28
C ASN A 541 17.85 -11.39 -11.28
N ILE A 542 18.87 -11.16 -10.45
CA ILE A 542 18.94 -9.99 -9.57
C ILE A 542 20.12 -9.13 -10.04
N ASP A 543 19.86 -7.95 -10.59
CA ASP A 543 20.88 -7.00 -11.03
C ASP A 543 20.94 -5.77 -10.13
N PHE A 544 21.83 -5.83 -9.15
CA PHE A 544 22.12 -4.75 -8.22
C PHE A 544 23.45 -4.04 -8.51
N GLY A 545 23.81 -3.92 -9.80
CA GLY A 545 24.98 -3.17 -10.24
C GLY A 545 24.91 -1.65 -9.97
N SER A 546 23.71 -1.08 -9.84
CA SER A 546 23.49 0.34 -9.57
C SER A 546 23.30 0.64 -8.08
N GLY A 547 23.95 1.68 -7.57
CA GLY A 547 23.92 2.06 -6.15
C GLY A 547 24.90 1.22 -5.31
N VAL A 548 25.05 1.60 -4.03
CA VAL A 548 25.96 0.94 -3.09
C VAL A 548 25.19 0.15 -2.04
N GLY A 549 25.79 -0.92 -1.51
CA GLY A 549 25.23 -1.62 -0.34
C GLY A 549 23.95 -2.43 -0.60
N ASN A 550 23.68 -2.82 -1.84
CA ASN A 550 22.51 -3.65 -2.15
C ASN A 550 22.75 -5.13 -1.81
N LEU A 551 21.71 -5.83 -1.38
CA LEU A 551 21.76 -7.22 -0.97
C LEU A 551 20.74 -8.08 -1.73
N GLY A 552 21.21 -9.07 -2.50
CA GLY A 552 20.33 -9.93 -3.31
C GLY A 552 19.31 -10.73 -2.50
N ILE A 553 19.78 -11.76 -1.77
CA ILE A 553 18.93 -12.61 -0.92
C ILE A 553 19.47 -12.63 0.51
N TYR A 554 18.65 -12.26 1.49
CA TYR A 554 19.00 -12.31 2.91
C TYR A 554 18.08 -13.26 3.69
N MET A 555 18.68 -14.29 4.29
CA MET A 555 17.98 -15.28 5.10
C MET A 555 18.28 -15.12 6.59
N VAL A 556 17.22 -15.10 7.40
CA VAL A 556 17.30 -14.95 8.86
C VAL A 556 16.46 -16.00 9.57
N LYS A 557 16.61 -16.11 10.90
CA LYS A 557 15.82 -16.99 11.80
C LYS A 557 15.75 -18.46 11.36
N GLY A 558 16.84 -18.99 10.84
CA GLY A 558 16.93 -20.36 10.36
C GLY A 558 16.37 -20.58 8.96
N GLY A 559 15.93 -19.51 8.27
CA GLY A 559 15.44 -19.57 6.90
C GLY A 559 16.46 -20.12 5.91
N LYS A 560 15.96 -20.65 4.79
CA LYS A 560 16.76 -21.28 3.73
C LYS A 560 16.51 -20.61 2.38
N GLY A 561 17.55 -20.09 1.75
CA GLY A 561 17.48 -19.46 0.43
C GLY A 561 18.32 -20.19 -0.61
N THR A 562 17.73 -20.52 -1.75
CA THR A 562 18.40 -21.14 -2.90
C THR A 562 18.36 -20.19 -4.10
N ASN A 563 19.49 -19.99 -4.78
CA ASN A 563 19.55 -19.25 -6.04
C ASN A 563 20.02 -20.15 -7.19
N THR A 564 19.28 -20.19 -8.30
CA THR A 564 19.67 -20.90 -9.54
C THR A 564 19.97 -19.95 -10.71
N ALA A 565 19.79 -18.64 -10.53
CA ALA A 565 19.95 -17.62 -11.57
C ALA A 565 21.19 -16.74 -11.36
N THR A 566 21.31 -15.66 -12.15
CA THR A 566 22.41 -14.71 -12.00
C THR A 566 22.06 -13.64 -10.95
N ILE A 567 22.94 -13.47 -9.96
CA ILE A 567 22.92 -12.31 -9.05
C ILE A 567 24.15 -11.45 -9.36
N THR A 568 23.94 -10.17 -9.63
CA THR A 568 25.01 -9.18 -9.84
C THR A 568 24.96 -8.15 -8.73
N VAL A 569 26.09 -7.88 -8.09
CA VAL A 569 26.18 -6.88 -7.01
C VAL A 569 27.22 -5.80 -7.30
N GLY A 570 26.82 -4.56 -7.03
CA GLY A 570 27.62 -3.35 -7.14
C GLY A 570 28.56 -3.13 -5.94
N ALA A 571 28.99 -1.89 -5.76
CA ALA A 571 30.03 -1.53 -4.79
C ALA A 571 29.53 -1.51 -3.34
N SER A 572 30.45 -1.72 -2.40
CA SER A 572 30.23 -1.42 -0.98
C SER A 572 30.74 -0.02 -0.64
N ASP A 573 30.16 0.58 0.39
CA ASP A 573 30.71 1.74 1.09
C ASP A 573 31.15 1.30 2.50
N VAL A 574 32.43 0.96 2.60
CA VAL A 574 33.04 0.48 3.85
C VAL A 574 33.09 1.56 4.94
N THR A 575 33.00 2.85 4.58
CA THR A 575 33.05 3.94 5.56
C THR A 575 31.74 4.02 6.35
N ASN A 576 30.63 3.73 5.67
CA ASN A 576 29.28 3.75 6.23
C ASN A 576 28.73 2.33 6.52
N GLU A 577 29.58 1.31 6.45
CA GLU A 577 29.23 -0.10 6.70
C GLU A 577 28.12 -0.64 5.78
N LEU A 578 28.06 -0.16 4.54
CA LEU A 578 27.07 -0.57 3.54
C LEU A 578 27.69 -1.58 2.57
N PHE A 579 27.38 -2.85 2.73
CA PHE A 579 28.01 -3.92 1.94
C PHE A 579 27.13 -4.37 0.79
N GLY A 580 27.67 -4.35 -0.43
CA GLY A 580 27.07 -5.02 -1.58
C GLY A 580 27.26 -6.53 -1.42
N VAL A 581 26.18 -7.30 -1.30
CA VAL A 581 26.25 -8.75 -1.00
C VAL A 581 25.31 -9.55 -1.88
N GLY A 582 25.82 -10.58 -2.56
CA GLY A 582 24.99 -11.43 -3.43
C GLY A 582 23.94 -12.21 -2.65
N MET A 583 24.40 -13.02 -1.69
CA MET A 583 23.54 -13.76 -0.77
C MET A 583 24.08 -13.68 0.66
N ALA A 584 23.21 -13.52 1.65
CA ALA A 584 23.59 -13.45 3.06
C ALA A 584 22.73 -14.36 3.93
N ALA A 585 23.30 -14.87 5.01
CA ALA A 585 22.57 -15.57 6.05
C ALA A 585 23.07 -15.23 7.46
N GLY A 586 22.12 -15.16 8.40
CA GLY A 586 22.43 -14.88 9.79
C GLY A 586 22.81 -13.42 10.09
N TYR A 587 22.91 -13.10 11.37
CA TYR A 587 23.23 -11.77 11.88
C TYR A 587 23.97 -11.90 13.21
N ILE A 588 25.00 -11.11 13.41
CA ILE A 588 25.80 -11.15 14.63
C ILE A 588 24.99 -10.68 15.85
N GLY A 589 23.96 -9.87 15.61
CA GLY A 589 23.19 -9.21 16.64
C GLY A 589 23.81 -7.86 17.03
N ASP A 590 22.97 -6.97 17.51
CA ASP A 590 23.36 -5.71 18.12
C ASP A 590 22.50 -5.47 19.37
N ALA A 591 22.56 -4.26 19.95
CA ALA A 591 21.81 -3.91 21.15
C ALA A 591 20.27 -3.96 20.97
N THR A 592 19.78 -3.89 19.74
CA THR A 592 18.36 -3.77 19.37
C THR A 592 17.83 -4.98 18.59
N THR A 593 18.70 -5.66 17.84
CA THR A 593 18.35 -6.81 16.99
C THR A 593 19.10 -8.03 17.47
N ALA A 594 18.39 -9.09 17.84
CA ALA A 594 18.99 -10.32 18.32
C ALA A 594 19.83 -11.03 17.23
N PRO A 595 20.88 -11.77 17.61
CA PRO A 595 21.59 -12.63 16.67
C PRO A 595 20.63 -13.61 16.01
N THR A 596 20.92 -13.94 14.76
CA THR A 596 20.10 -14.88 13.98
C THR A 596 20.96 -15.75 13.09
N THR A 597 20.38 -16.84 12.59
CA THR A 597 21.07 -17.81 11.71
C THR A 597 20.29 -17.98 10.41
N GLY A 598 20.85 -18.70 9.44
CA GLY A 598 20.17 -19.07 8.21
C GLY A 598 21.02 -19.95 7.32
N THR A 599 20.47 -20.38 6.19
CA THR A 599 21.20 -21.11 5.16
C THR A 599 21.00 -20.44 3.81
N VAL A 600 22.09 -20.20 3.08
CA VAL A 600 22.04 -19.76 1.67
C VAL A 600 22.84 -20.69 0.79
N GLU A 601 22.26 -21.04 -0.36
CA GLU A 601 22.86 -21.92 -1.36
C GLU A 601 22.83 -21.27 -2.75
N ASN A 602 24.01 -21.06 -3.33
CA ASN A 602 24.15 -20.61 -4.72
C ASN A 602 24.35 -21.82 -5.65
N GLN A 603 23.39 -22.06 -6.54
CA GLN A 603 23.46 -23.00 -7.67
C GLN A 603 23.53 -22.26 -9.02
N GLY A 604 23.49 -20.93 -9.03
CA GLY A 604 23.63 -20.07 -10.20
C GLY A 604 24.96 -19.33 -10.25
N THR A 605 24.98 -18.14 -10.88
CA THR A 605 26.20 -17.32 -10.94
C THR A 605 26.05 -16.08 -10.07
N ILE A 606 27.05 -15.78 -9.23
CA ILE A 606 27.14 -14.50 -8.51
C ILE A 606 28.28 -13.67 -9.11
N ASN A 607 27.94 -12.53 -9.71
CA ASN A 607 28.89 -11.55 -10.23
C ASN A 607 29.13 -10.44 -9.19
N VAL A 608 30.36 -10.37 -8.70
CA VAL A 608 30.79 -9.42 -7.67
C VAL A 608 31.55 -8.30 -8.36
N ASN A 609 30.81 -7.28 -8.82
CA ASN A 609 31.30 -6.29 -9.78
C ASN A 609 31.81 -4.99 -9.13
N GLY A 610 31.40 -4.69 -7.91
CA GLY A 610 31.85 -3.48 -7.22
C GLY A 610 32.97 -3.74 -6.21
N PRO A 611 33.87 -2.77 -5.97
CA PRO A 611 34.91 -2.93 -4.95
C PRO A 611 34.33 -3.17 -3.56
N TYR A 612 35.04 -3.94 -2.74
CA TYR A 612 34.66 -4.30 -1.36
C TYR A 612 33.34 -5.07 -1.22
N SER A 613 32.73 -5.51 -2.32
CA SER A 613 31.52 -6.33 -2.29
C SER A 613 31.83 -7.81 -2.03
N ILE A 614 30.81 -8.53 -1.59
CA ILE A 614 30.91 -9.91 -1.13
C ILE A 614 29.96 -10.78 -1.97
N GLY A 615 30.45 -11.92 -2.47
CA GLY A 615 29.60 -12.89 -3.15
C GLY A 615 28.56 -13.49 -2.20
N MET A 616 29.04 -14.12 -1.12
CA MET A 616 28.18 -14.67 -0.08
C MET A 616 28.68 -14.35 1.34
N TYR A 617 27.78 -14.03 2.26
CA TYR A 617 28.08 -13.71 3.66
C TYR A 617 27.35 -14.63 4.65
N GLY A 618 28.01 -15.02 5.75
CA GLY A 618 27.39 -15.80 6.82
C GLY A 618 27.91 -15.45 8.21
N ALA A 619 27.01 -15.35 9.19
CA ALA A 619 27.37 -15.08 10.59
C ALA A 619 26.66 -16.00 11.57
N LYS A 620 27.33 -16.26 12.71
CA LYS A 620 26.88 -17.09 13.84
C LYS A 620 26.90 -18.59 13.60
N THR A 621 27.23 -19.33 14.66
CA THR A 621 27.14 -20.80 14.72
C THR A 621 25.74 -21.27 14.32
N GLY A 622 25.67 -22.21 13.38
CA GLY A 622 24.42 -22.71 12.81
C GLY A 622 24.08 -22.09 11.45
N THR A 623 24.75 -21.01 11.05
CA THR A 623 24.66 -20.48 9.69
C THR A 623 25.52 -21.26 8.71
N ILE A 624 24.96 -21.57 7.54
CA ILE A 624 25.64 -22.31 6.47
C ILE A 624 25.53 -21.52 5.16
N VAL A 625 26.68 -21.29 4.51
CA VAL A 625 26.78 -20.63 3.21
C VAL A 625 27.40 -21.60 2.22
N THR A 626 26.64 -22.02 1.21
CA THR A 626 27.07 -23.05 0.24
C THR A 626 27.15 -22.48 -1.17
N ASN A 627 28.30 -22.57 -1.81
CA ASN A 627 28.46 -22.30 -3.23
C ASN A 627 28.59 -23.62 -4.01
N LYS A 628 27.66 -23.88 -4.93
CA LYS A 628 27.67 -25.06 -5.84
C LYS A 628 27.97 -24.71 -7.29
N HIS A 629 28.10 -23.43 -7.63
CA HIS A 629 28.41 -22.99 -8.99
C HIS A 629 29.38 -21.79 -8.93
N ASP A 630 29.17 -20.72 -9.71
CA ASP A 630 30.21 -19.73 -9.98
C ASP A 630 30.03 -18.49 -9.12
N ILE A 631 31.06 -18.11 -8.39
CA ILE A 631 31.23 -16.77 -7.83
C ILE A 631 32.38 -16.10 -8.61
N ILE A 632 32.06 -15.04 -9.33
CA ILE A 632 32.98 -14.33 -10.22
C ILE A 632 33.31 -12.96 -9.63
N LEU A 633 34.58 -12.78 -9.27
CA LEU A 633 35.14 -11.59 -8.65
C LEU A 633 35.69 -10.66 -9.74
N ASN A 634 35.00 -9.55 -10.01
CA ASN A 634 35.30 -8.65 -11.13
C ASN A 634 35.90 -7.30 -10.71
N ALA A 635 36.10 -7.06 -9.41
CA ALA A 635 36.69 -5.83 -8.89
C ALA A 635 37.76 -6.10 -7.82
N SER A 636 38.57 -5.09 -7.53
CA SER A 636 39.57 -5.16 -6.45
C SER A 636 38.91 -5.10 -5.08
N ASN A 637 39.56 -5.66 -4.06
CA ASN A 637 39.07 -5.73 -2.67
C ASN A 637 37.78 -6.56 -2.48
N THR A 638 37.34 -7.31 -3.48
CA THR A 638 36.14 -8.16 -3.37
C THR A 638 36.43 -9.44 -2.60
N THR A 639 35.38 -10.02 -2.01
CA THR A 639 35.45 -11.32 -1.35
C THR A 639 34.45 -12.29 -1.96
N GLY A 640 34.86 -13.54 -2.23
CA GLY A 640 33.95 -14.59 -2.69
C GLY A 640 32.97 -15.00 -1.60
N ILE A 641 33.47 -15.64 -0.55
CA ILE A 641 32.67 -16.00 0.65
C ILE A 641 33.30 -15.37 1.89
N TYR A 642 32.50 -14.70 2.71
CA TYR A 642 32.91 -14.23 4.04
C TYR A 642 32.05 -14.94 5.08
N VAL A 643 32.66 -15.67 6.02
CA VAL A 643 31.95 -16.22 7.18
C VAL A 643 32.66 -15.87 8.50
N GLU A 644 31.88 -15.66 9.57
CA GLU A 644 32.41 -15.34 10.90
C GLU A 644 31.53 -15.85 12.05
N GLU A 645 32.05 -15.71 13.27
CA GLU A 645 31.32 -16.01 14.52
C GLU A 645 30.81 -17.46 14.57
N GLY A 646 31.58 -18.42 14.06
CA GLY A 646 31.22 -19.83 14.04
C GLY A 646 30.41 -20.31 12.82
N ALA A 647 30.13 -19.45 11.84
CA ALA A 647 29.44 -19.85 10.60
C ALA A 647 30.29 -20.80 9.73
N LYS A 648 29.62 -21.62 8.91
CA LYS A 648 30.25 -22.60 8.01
C LYS A 648 30.11 -22.18 6.55
N ALA A 649 31.22 -22.12 5.82
CA ALA A 649 31.28 -22.00 4.37
C ALA A 649 31.51 -23.37 3.73
N ILE A 650 30.78 -23.69 2.68
CA ILE A 650 30.97 -24.88 1.83
C ILE A 650 31.16 -24.39 0.39
N ASN A 651 32.26 -24.77 -0.24
CA ASN A 651 32.47 -24.51 -1.67
C ASN A 651 32.56 -25.84 -2.42
N ASP A 652 31.48 -26.19 -3.12
CA ASP A 652 31.40 -27.30 -4.09
C ASP A 652 31.56 -26.80 -5.54
N GLY A 653 31.46 -25.48 -5.76
CA GLY A 653 31.55 -24.83 -7.07
C GLY A 653 32.91 -24.19 -7.37
N THR A 654 32.90 -23.09 -8.12
CA THR A 654 34.09 -22.32 -8.49
C THR A 654 34.00 -20.88 -7.96
N ILE A 655 35.02 -20.45 -7.22
CA ILE A 655 35.25 -19.04 -6.88
C ILE A 655 36.44 -18.57 -7.72
N LYS A 656 36.26 -17.56 -8.57
CA LYS A 656 37.32 -17.11 -9.47
C LYS A 656 37.34 -15.60 -9.71
N THR A 657 38.51 -15.07 -10.06
CA THR A 657 38.62 -13.72 -10.64
C THR A 657 38.13 -13.74 -12.10
N GLY A 658 37.24 -12.83 -12.47
CA GLY A 658 36.70 -12.71 -13.84
C GLY A 658 37.37 -11.63 -14.69
N ALA A 659 38.13 -10.72 -14.08
CA ALA A 659 38.87 -9.65 -14.75
C ALA A 659 40.38 -9.73 -14.45
N SER A 660 41.19 -9.20 -15.36
CA SER A 660 42.64 -9.06 -15.18
C SER A 660 43.02 -7.77 -14.43
N GLY A 661 44.18 -7.76 -13.77
CA GLY A 661 44.72 -6.55 -13.13
C GLY A 661 44.06 -6.19 -11.80
N LEU A 662 43.40 -7.15 -11.15
CA LEU A 662 42.78 -6.95 -9.84
C LEU A 662 43.82 -7.04 -8.70
N SER A 663 43.50 -6.42 -7.56
CA SER A 663 44.30 -6.49 -6.34
C SER A 663 43.47 -6.70 -5.08
N ASN A 664 44.09 -7.27 -4.03
CA ASN A 664 43.47 -7.49 -2.71
C ASN A 664 42.18 -8.32 -2.76
N VAL A 665 42.06 -9.23 -3.72
CA VAL A 665 40.89 -10.10 -3.88
C VAL A 665 41.03 -11.26 -2.90
N ASN A 666 39.95 -11.59 -2.19
CA ASN A 666 39.91 -12.77 -1.32
C ASN A 666 38.93 -13.80 -1.91
N GLY A 667 39.36 -15.05 -2.05
CA GLY A 667 38.44 -16.14 -2.38
C GLY A 667 37.48 -16.39 -1.22
N VAL A 668 38.01 -16.75 -0.05
CA VAL A 668 37.25 -16.95 1.18
C VAL A 668 37.88 -16.21 2.36
N VAL A 669 37.08 -15.60 3.22
CA VAL A 669 37.50 -15.00 4.50
C VAL A 669 36.84 -15.76 5.64
N LEU A 670 37.65 -16.22 6.61
CA LEU A 670 37.19 -16.98 7.77
C LEU A 670 37.48 -16.21 9.07
N GLY A 671 36.45 -15.61 9.64
CA GLY A 671 36.45 -14.99 10.97
C GLY A 671 36.52 -15.99 12.13
N SER A 672 36.41 -15.46 13.35
CA SER A 672 36.53 -16.25 14.59
C SER A 672 35.61 -17.48 14.61
N GLY A 673 36.18 -18.66 14.83
CA GLY A 673 35.46 -19.92 14.98
C GLY A 673 34.79 -20.46 13.70
N SER A 674 34.87 -19.73 12.58
CA SER A 674 34.26 -20.13 11.32
C SER A 674 35.03 -21.26 10.63
N THR A 675 34.36 -21.97 9.72
CA THR A 675 34.95 -23.12 9.02
C THR A 675 34.73 -23.02 7.51
N LEU A 676 35.71 -23.46 6.72
CA LEU A 676 35.58 -23.71 5.28
C LEU A 676 35.70 -25.21 5.01
N GLU A 677 34.75 -25.76 4.28
CA GLU A 677 34.87 -27.03 3.59
C GLU A 677 34.95 -26.75 2.08
N ASN A 678 36.16 -26.86 1.51
CA ASN A 678 36.36 -26.65 0.07
C ASN A 678 36.44 -28.00 -0.65
N ASN A 679 35.42 -28.35 -1.41
CA ASN A 679 35.37 -29.51 -2.31
C ASN A 679 35.57 -29.11 -3.79
N GLY A 680 35.37 -27.84 -4.11
CA GLY A 680 35.45 -27.28 -5.46
C GLY A 680 36.78 -26.57 -5.76
N THR A 681 36.69 -25.47 -6.53
CA THR A 681 37.85 -24.69 -6.99
C THR A 681 37.80 -23.27 -6.46
N ILE A 682 38.92 -22.80 -5.90
CA ILE A 682 39.17 -21.40 -5.59
C ILE A 682 40.37 -20.95 -6.43
N ASN A 683 40.16 -20.13 -7.46
CA ASN A 683 41.19 -19.68 -8.40
C ASN A 683 41.28 -18.15 -8.46
N ILE A 684 42.28 -17.58 -7.79
CA ILE A 684 42.42 -16.13 -7.66
C ILE A 684 43.65 -15.65 -8.46
N ALA A 685 43.40 -14.96 -9.58
CA ALA A 685 44.44 -14.35 -10.42
C ALA A 685 44.49 -12.83 -10.21
N ALA A 686 45.16 -12.39 -9.15
CA ALA A 686 45.22 -11.00 -8.72
C ALA A 686 46.45 -10.75 -7.81
N THR A 687 46.93 -9.51 -7.70
CA THR A 687 48.09 -9.15 -6.85
C THR A 687 47.68 -8.88 -5.39
N ALA A 688 48.56 -9.16 -4.43
CA ALA A 688 48.29 -8.97 -2.99
C ALA A 688 46.98 -9.63 -2.51
N SER A 689 46.62 -10.76 -3.12
CA SER A 689 45.33 -11.43 -2.97
C SER A 689 45.48 -12.74 -2.21
N ASN A 690 44.36 -13.27 -1.69
CA ASN A 690 44.38 -14.51 -0.92
C ASN A 690 43.37 -15.51 -1.47
N GLY A 691 43.75 -16.78 -1.53
CA GLY A 691 42.81 -17.88 -1.77
C GLY A 691 41.86 -17.97 -0.57
N VAL A 692 42.44 -18.16 0.62
CA VAL A 692 41.74 -18.09 1.90
C VAL A 692 42.48 -17.18 2.89
N LEU A 693 41.76 -16.24 3.49
CA LEU A 693 42.25 -15.37 4.56
C LEU A 693 41.71 -15.86 5.91
N LEU A 694 42.61 -16.29 6.80
CA LEU A 694 42.30 -16.82 8.12
C LEU A 694 42.40 -15.71 9.19
N LYS A 695 41.25 -15.39 9.80
CA LYS A 695 41.09 -14.49 10.96
C LYS A 695 40.51 -15.26 12.17
N GLY A 696 41.03 -16.46 12.43
CA GLY A 696 40.60 -17.33 13.55
C GLY A 696 39.64 -18.47 13.18
N GLY A 697 39.46 -18.76 11.89
CA GLY A 697 38.72 -19.94 11.41
C GLY A 697 39.60 -21.12 11.02
N THR A 698 38.99 -22.22 10.56
CA THR A 698 39.68 -23.44 10.12
C THR A 698 39.27 -23.85 8.71
N ILE A 699 40.18 -24.50 7.97
CA ILE A 699 39.96 -24.93 6.59
C ILE A 699 40.11 -26.45 6.52
N ALA A 700 39.10 -27.10 5.96
CA ALA A 700 39.17 -28.46 5.42
C ALA A 700 39.16 -28.35 3.88
N ASN A 701 40.32 -28.53 3.26
CA ASN A 701 40.46 -28.44 1.82
C ASN A 701 40.55 -29.85 1.20
N TYR A 702 39.52 -30.22 0.44
CA TYR A 702 39.43 -31.45 -0.35
C TYR A 702 39.49 -31.18 -1.87
N GLY A 703 39.27 -29.92 -2.28
CA GLY A 703 39.38 -29.43 -3.64
C GLY A 703 40.69 -28.69 -3.93
N SER A 704 40.64 -27.70 -4.83
CA SER A 704 41.81 -26.90 -5.23
C SER A 704 41.71 -25.46 -4.77
N ILE A 705 42.84 -24.92 -4.31
CA ILE A 705 43.07 -23.51 -4.04
C ILE A 705 44.29 -23.12 -4.86
N THR A 706 44.15 -22.16 -5.77
CA THR A 706 45.23 -21.69 -6.62
C THR A 706 45.20 -20.17 -6.63
N VAL A 707 46.36 -19.57 -6.40
CA VAL A 707 46.51 -18.12 -6.39
C VAL A 707 47.70 -17.73 -7.25
N SER A 708 47.48 -16.76 -8.14
CA SER A 708 48.50 -16.26 -9.05
C SER A 708 48.52 -14.73 -9.01
N GLY A 709 49.72 -14.16 -8.89
CA GLY A 709 49.92 -12.72 -8.76
C GLY A 709 50.95 -12.38 -7.68
N SER A 710 51.68 -11.29 -7.87
CA SER A 710 52.73 -10.86 -6.94
C SER A 710 52.16 -10.56 -5.55
N GLY A 711 52.81 -11.09 -4.51
CA GLY A 711 52.42 -10.86 -3.11
C GLY A 711 51.15 -11.58 -2.66
N SER A 712 50.66 -12.54 -3.44
CA SER A 712 49.43 -13.28 -3.16
C SER A 712 49.72 -14.65 -2.55
N GLU A 713 48.84 -15.12 -1.67
CA GLU A 713 49.03 -16.36 -0.91
C GLU A 713 47.80 -17.28 -1.02
N GLU A 714 48.01 -18.60 -1.18
CA GLU A 714 46.91 -19.57 -1.19
C GLU A 714 46.14 -19.57 0.12
N THR A 715 46.86 -19.54 1.24
CA THR A 715 46.29 -19.38 2.58
C THR A 715 47.14 -18.39 3.35
N LYS A 716 46.51 -17.31 3.81
CA LYS A 716 47.14 -16.28 4.63
C LYS A 716 46.57 -16.33 6.04
N LEU A 717 47.43 -16.65 7.01
CA LEU A 717 47.10 -16.53 8.42
C LEU A 717 47.46 -15.14 8.93
N LEU A 718 46.47 -14.41 9.44
CA LEU A 718 46.73 -13.15 10.11
C LEU A 718 47.57 -13.43 11.38
N ASN A 719 48.70 -12.74 11.54
CA ASN A 719 49.64 -12.83 12.69
C ASN A 719 50.59 -14.06 12.74
N SER A 720 50.98 -14.65 11.60
CA SER A 720 51.87 -15.82 11.54
C SER A 720 53.38 -15.56 11.75
N THR A 721 53.81 -14.31 11.95
CA THR A 721 55.23 -13.99 12.18
C THR A 721 55.56 -13.90 13.67
N PRO A 722 56.57 -14.64 14.18
CA PRO A 722 57.06 -14.49 15.55
C PRO A 722 57.52 -13.06 15.80
N THR A 723 57.24 -12.53 17.00
CA THR A 723 57.77 -11.24 17.46
C THR A 723 59.03 -11.42 18.32
N SER A 724 59.49 -12.65 18.54
CA SER A 724 60.70 -12.97 19.31
C SER A 724 61.90 -12.09 18.96
N LYS A 725 62.67 -11.66 19.97
CA LYS A 725 63.90 -10.89 19.82
C LYS A 725 64.97 -11.33 20.81
N GLY A 726 66.24 -11.25 20.43
CA GLY A 726 67.37 -11.53 21.33
C GLY A 726 68.58 -10.65 21.02
N ILE A 727 69.31 -10.26 22.07
CA ILE A 727 70.60 -9.57 22.02
C ILE A 727 71.48 -10.15 23.13
N GLY A 728 72.67 -10.66 22.76
CA GLY A 728 73.62 -11.21 23.74
C GLY A 728 73.06 -12.41 24.49
N SER A 729 73.23 -12.42 25.81
CA SER A 729 72.72 -13.46 26.73
C SER A 729 71.22 -13.34 27.08
N VAL A 730 70.50 -12.34 26.56
CA VAL A 730 69.08 -12.09 26.85
C VAL A 730 68.20 -12.32 25.61
N VAL A 731 67.21 -13.20 25.76
CA VAL A 731 66.22 -13.53 24.73
C VAL A 731 64.82 -13.32 25.27
N ILE A 732 63.96 -12.63 24.50
CA ILE A 732 62.51 -12.61 24.73
C ILE A 732 61.87 -13.44 23.61
N GLU A 733 61.41 -14.64 23.96
CA GLU A 733 60.71 -15.54 23.05
C GLU A 733 59.20 -15.25 23.06
N ALA A 734 58.71 -14.76 21.93
CA ALA A 734 57.30 -14.56 21.62
C ALA A 734 57.00 -15.20 20.26
N PRO A 735 56.83 -16.55 20.23
CA PRO A 735 56.49 -17.28 19.02
C PRO A 735 55.23 -16.73 18.33
N ALA A 736 55.05 -17.05 17.04
CA ALA A 736 53.86 -16.65 16.30
C ALA A 736 52.58 -17.11 17.05
N GLY A 737 51.65 -16.17 17.29
CA GLY A 737 50.41 -16.45 18.01
C GLY A 737 50.53 -16.59 19.54
N ALA A 738 51.69 -16.33 20.15
CA ALA A 738 51.88 -16.43 21.59
C ALA A 738 51.13 -15.31 22.35
N THR A 739 50.31 -15.70 23.34
CA THR A 739 49.57 -14.76 24.20
C THR A 739 50.41 -14.22 25.37
N THR A 740 51.53 -14.88 25.67
CA THR A 740 52.56 -14.46 26.63
C THR A 740 53.95 -14.73 26.05
N ALA A 741 54.95 -13.95 26.46
CA ALA A 741 56.35 -14.16 26.08
C ALA A 741 57.15 -14.71 27.26
N THR A 742 58.19 -15.49 26.96
CA THR A 742 59.17 -15.99 27.94
C THR A 742 60.44 -15.17 27.83
N ILE A 743 60.97 -14.67 28.96
CA ILE A 743 62.27 -14.00 29.01
C ILE A 743 63.31 -14.98 29.54
N THR A 744 64.43 -15.11 28.85
CA THR A 744 65.54 -15.99 29.20
C THR A 744 66.83 -15.17 29.31
N ALA A 745 67.56 -15.27 30.42
CA ALA A 745 68.84 -14.60 30.64
C ALA A 745 69.91 -15.65 30.99
N GLY A 746 70.98 -15.74 30.19
CA GLY A 746 72.04 -16.74 30.38
C GLY A 746 71.54 -18.19 30.29
N GLY A 747 70.42 -18.43 29.57
CA GLY A 747 69.78 -19.76 29.45
C GLY A 747 68.77 -20.10 30.54
N VAL A 748 68.52 -19.22 31.51
CA VAL A 748 67.53 -19.43 32.61
C VAL A 748 66.31 -18.54 32.40
N VAL A 749 65.10 -19.12 32.54
CA VAL A 749 63.83 -18.39 32.46
C VAL A 749 63.65 -17.47 33.67
N VAL A 750 63.27 -16.22 33.42
CA VAL A 750 63.06 -15.19 34.44
C VAL A 750 61.63 -14.66 34.42
N THR A 751 61.05 -14.43 35.59
CA THR A 751 59.69 -13.88 35.73
C THR A 751 59.73 -12.35 35.72
N PRO A 752 59.05 -11.68 34.76
CA PRO A 752 59.01 -10.23 34.73
C PRO A 752 58.13 -9.64 35.83
N THR A 753 58.45 -8.42 36.25
CA THR A 753 57.59 -7.63 37.14
C THR A 753 56.53 -6.91 36.32
N ILE A 754 55.27 -7.04 36.72
CA ILE A 754 54.15 -6.34 36.08
C ILE A 754 54.14 -4.88 36.53
N VAL A 755 54.06 -3.96 35.58
CA VAL A 755 53.82 -2.54 35.84
C VAL A 755 52.37 -2.20 35.50
N SER A 756 51.65 -1.58 36.44
CA SER A 756 50.26 -1.09 36.30
C SER A 756 50.15 0.38 36.69
N THR A 757 49.17 1.10 36.14
CA THR A 757 49.14 2.57 36.14
C THR A 757 48.05 3.21 37.00
N THR A 758 48.24 4.50 37.33
CA THR A 758 47.21 5.41 37.89
C THR A 758 47.15 6.66 37.00
N ALA A 759 45.99 6.96 36.40
CA ALA A 759 45.89 7.74 35.16
C ALA A 759 46.15 9.27 35.25
N ARG A 760 46.73 9.87 34.18
CA ARG A 760 46.62 11.30 33.78
C ARG A 760 46.87 11.51 32.28
N ASN A 761 46.61 12.74 31.79
CA ASN A 761 46.25 13.16 30.41
C ASN A 761 47.19 12.77 29.24
N PRO A 762 46.68 12.69 27.98
CA PRO A 762 47.49 12.41 26.79
C PRO A 762 48.40 13.57 26.35
N ILE A 763 49.60 13.26 25.82
CA ILE A 763 50.57 14.20 25.25
C ILE A 763 50.75 13.91 23.74
N SER A 764 50.74 14.96 22.91
CA SER A 764 50.92 14.87 21.46
C SER A 764 52.40 14.82 21.04
N VAL A 765 52.73 14.01 20.04
CA VAL A 765 54.07 13.90 19.43
C VAL A 765 54.06 14.45 17.99
N SER A 766 55.14 15.13 17.57
CA SER A 766 55.33 15.73 16.23
C SER A 766 56.37 14.94 15.43
N ALA A 767 56.18 14.72 14.12
CA ALA A 767 56.95 13.75 13.34
C ALA A 767 57.52 14.29 12.00
N ASP A 768 58.72 13.80 11.66
CA ASP A 768 59.24 13.61 10.29
C ASP A 768 60.05 12.29 10.29
N SER A 769 59.66 11.34 9.42
CA SER A 769 59.79 9.86 9.58
C SER A 769 59.04 9.35 10.82
N ILE A 770 57.96 8.60 10.62
CA ILE A 770 56.94 8.42 11.68
C ILE A 770 57.30 7.26 12.63
N GLY A 771 58.05 7.60 13.67
CA GLY A 771 58.18 6.79 14.88
C GLY A 771 57.21 7.26 15.97
N LEU A 772 56.33 6.38 16.43
CA LEU A 772 55.45 6.61 17.58
C LEU A 772 56.18 6.22 18.87
N TYR A 773 56.39 7.19 19.75
CA TYR A 773 57.01 6.95 21.05
C TYR A 773 55.98 6.41 22.05
N VAL A 774 56.24 5.25 22.64
CA VAL A 774 55.42 4.67 23.72
C VAL A 774 55.98 5.09 25.06
N ASN A 775 55.38 6.11 25.69
CA ASN A 775 55.72 6.48 27.06
C ASN A 775 55.24 5.38 28.02
N THR A 776 56.18 4.73 28.70
CA THR A 776 55.89 3.61 29.61
C THR A 776 55.84 4.00 31.08
N SER A 777 55.86 5.31 31.39
CA SER A 777 55.98 5.85 32.76
C SER A 777 54.81 5.53 33.67
N GLY A 778 53.65 5.22 33.08
CA GLY A 778 52.39 5.03 33.80
C GLY A 778 51.80 6.30 34.43
N LYS A 779 52.37 7.48 34.13
CA LYS A 779 51.90 8.80 34.59
C LYS A 779 51.38 9.65 33.44
N ASP A 780 52.11 9.66 32.33
CA ASP A 780 51.78 10.36 31.09
C ASP A 780 51.70 9.35 29.94
N PHE A 781 50.75 9.51 29.03
CA PHE A 781 50.58 8.64 27.86
C PHE A 781 50.70 9.46 26.57
N THR A 782 51.21 8.86 25.49
CA THR A 782 51.20 9.55 24.19
C THR A 782 49.93 9.21 23.40
N SER A 783 49.43 10.19 22.66
CA SER A 783 48.38 9.98 21.66
C SER A 783 48.99 9.52 20.35
N SER A 784 48.31 8.58 19.67
CA SER A 784 48.69 8.19 18.32
C SER A 784 48.17 9.18 17.26
N ILE A 785 48.76 9.13 16.06
CA ILE A 785 48.36 9.94 14.91
C ILE A 785 47.18 9.26 14.22
N THR A 786 46.02 9.92 14.20
CA THR A 786 44.84 9.46 13.45
C THR A 786 45.09 9.55 11.94
N GLY A 787 44.77 8.49 11.18
CA GLY A 787 44.94 8.47 9.71
C GLY A 787 46.36 8.18 9.24
N LEU A 788 47.22 7.60 10.08
CA LEU A 788 48.64 7.39 9.81
C LEU A 788 48.96 6.65 8.48
N GLY A 789 48.13 5.71 8.03
CA GLY A 789 48.40 4.99 6.77
C GLY A 789 48.15 5.81 5.50
N HIS A 790 47.62 7.03 5.62
CA HIS A 790 47.65 8.00 4.51
C HIS A 790 49.04 8.63 4.31
N LEU A 791 49.92 8.55 5.33
CA LEU A 791 51.24 9.19 5.34
C LEU A 791 52.38 8.19 5.10
N THR A 792 52.23 6.94 5.54
CA THR A 792 53.27 5.91 5.38
C THR A 792 52.69 4.50 5.36
N SER A 793 53.37 3.58 4.68
CA SER A 793 53.07 2.14 4.70
C SER A 793 53.86 1.37 5.76
N GLN A 794 54.85 2.01 6.41
CA GLN A 794 55.67 1.45 7.49
C GLN A 794 55.85 2.48 8.62
N ALA A 795 55.74 2.06 9.88
CA ALA A 795 55.94 2.92 11.04
C ALA A 795 56.72 2.22 12.15
N ASP A 796 57.41 3.00 12.98
CA ASP A 796 58.18 2.50 14.12
C ASP A 796 57.43 2.74 15.43
N LEU A 797 57.46 1.78 16.35
CA LEU A 797 56.95 1.90 17.71
C LEU A 797 58.15 1.87 18.67
N ILE A 798 58.49 3.04 19.21
CA ILE A 798 59.69 3.26 20.03
C ILE A 798 59.28 3.17 21.49
N ILE A 799 59.60 2.07 22.16
CA ILE A 799 59.18 1.81 23.53
C ILE A 799 60.11 2.53 24.51
N GLY A 800 59.59 3.54 25.19
CA GLY A 800 60.31 4.28 26.21
C GLY A 800 60.66 3.41 27.41
N THR A 801 61.76 3.76 28.11
CA THR A 801 62.25 3.01 29.27
C THR A 801 61.76 3.54 30.62
N GLU A 802 60.75 4.41 30.63
CA GLU A 802 60.26 5.04 31.86
C GLU A 802 59.66 4.04 32.85
N ALA A 803 59.14 2.89 32.39
CA ALA A 803 58.70 1.80 33.26
C ALA A 803 59.80 1.33 34.21
N ALA A 804 61.09 1.39 33.80
CA ALA A 804 62.22 1.05 34.65
C ALA A 804 62.47 2.05 35.80
N ALA A 805 61.85 3.24 35.79
CA ALA A 805 61.87 4.15 36.93
C ALA A 805 60.86 3.77 38.02
N SER A 806 59.88 2.92 37.69
CA SER A 806 58.82 2.47 38.61
C SER A 806 59.14 1.14 39.31
N THR A 807 60.20 0.45 38.89
CA THR A 807 60.62 -0.84 39.44
C THR A 807 62.14 -1.02 39.33
N ILE A 808 62.75 -1.73 40.28
CA ILE A 808 64.17 -2.13 40.22
C ILE A 808 64.38 -3.41 39.39
N SER A 809 63.32 -3.98 38.82
CA SER A 809 63.41 -5.21 38.03
C SER A 809 64.12 -5.00 36.69
N LYS A 810 65.01 -5.92 36.34
CA LYS A 810 65.67 -5.99 35.03
C LYS A 810 64.77 -6.54 33.92
N TYR A 811 63.59 -7.05 34.29
CA TYR A 811 62.62 -7.68 33.40
C TYR A 811 61.22 -7.14 33.71
N ILE A 812 60.57 -6.53 32.72
CA ILE A 812 59.35 -5.76 32.90
C ILE A 812 58.30 -6.26 31.91
N GLN A 813 57.08 -6.47 32.41
CA GLN A 813 55.89 -6.70 31.57
C GLN A 813 54.94 -5.52 31.73
N ILE A 814 54.57 -4.91 30.60
CA ILE A 814 53.57 -3.87 30.51
C ILE A 814 52.34 -4.46 29.84
N LYS A 815 51.22 -4.48 30.55
CA LYS A 815 49.95 -5.03 30.07
C LYS A 815 48.76 -4.11 30.35
N ASP A 816 49.03 -2.86 30.72
CA ASP A 816 48.00 -1.90 31.07
C ASP A 816 47.43 -1.27 29.79
N ASN A 817 46.14 -1.47 29.56
CA ASN A 817 45.42 -0.94 28.40
C ASN A 817 45.51 0.59 28.30
N LYS A 818 45.69 1.31 29.41
CA LYS A 818 45.88 2.78 29.34
C LYS A 818 47.19 3.17 28.65
N ILE A 819 48.21 2.30 28.71
CA ILE A 819 49.43 2.44 27.93
C ILE A 819 49.22 1.91 26.52
N LEU A 820 48.56 0.77 26.32
CA LEU A 820 48.54 0.07 25.03
C LEU A 820 47.47 0.59 24.04
N ASP A 821 46.29 0.98 24.53
CA ASP A 821 45.12 1.33 23.71
C ASP A 821 45.34 2.47 22.70
N PRO A 822 46.04 3.58 23.04
CA PRO A 822 46.30 4.64 22.08
C PRO A 822 47.00 4.16 20.81
N TYR A 823 47.94 3.23 20.94
CA TYR A 823 48.70 2.65 19.82
C TYR A 823 47.94 1.51 19.16
N ASN A 824 47.24 0.67 19.93
CA ASN A 824 46.35 -0.36 19.37
C ASN A 824 45.29 0.24 18.45
N ASN A 825 44.70 1.38 18.82
CA ASN A 825 43.76 2.08 17.96
C ASN A 825 44.40 2.50 16.62
N ALA A 826 45.65 2.99 16.63
CA ALA A 826 46.35 3.32 15.39
C ALA A 826 46.75 2.09 14.58
N ILE A 827 47.22 1.01 15.20
CA ILE A 827 47.56 -0.24 14.51
C ILE A 827 46.34 -0.79 13.75
N LEU A 828 45.16 -0.72 14.36
CA LEU A 828 43.93 -1.26 13.77
C LEU A 828 43.28 -0.34 12.73
N SER A 829 43.35 0.98 12.93
CA SER A 829 42.63 1.95 12.08
C SER A 829 43.48 2.57 10.98
N SER A 830 44.81 2.51 11.06
CA SER A 830 45.68 3.29 10.16
C SER A 830 45.83 2.70 8.76
N GLY A 831 45.80 1.37 8.58
CA GLY A 831 46.17 0.72 7.32
C GLY A 831 47.68 0.59 7.07
N VAL A 832 48.52 0.93 8.06
CA VAL A 832 49.98 0.72 7.99
C VAL A 832 50.29 -0.77 7.91
N SER A 833 51.01 -1.18 6.86
CA SER A 833 51.26 -2.59 6.54
C SER A 833 52.38 -3.25 7.37
N LYS A 834 53.24 -2.45 8.02
CA LYS A 834 54.36 -2.95 8.83
C LYS A 834 54.68 -2.04 10.01
N TRP A 835 54.80 -2.62 11.20
CA TRP A 835 55.18 -1.95 12.43
C TRP A 835 56.51 -2.52 12.97
N ASN A 836 57.56 -1.70 13.09
CA ASN A 836 58.79 -2.14 13.75
C ASN A 836 58.75 -1.71 15.22
N VAL A 837 58.80 -2.65 16.15
CA VAL A 837 58.79 -2.34 17.59
C VAL A 837 60.20 -2.46 18.15
N TYR A 838 60.73 -1.44 18.82
CA TYR A 838 62.04 -1.53 19.50
C TYR A 838 62.12 -0.60 20.71
N SER A 839 63.10 -0.82 21.57
CA SER A 839 63.34 0.04 22.73
C SER A 839 63.91 1.39 22.32
N GLY A 840 63.44 2.48 22.93
CA GLY A 840 64.03 3.82 22.80
C GLY A 840 65.38 3.99 23.49
N SER A 841 65.87 2.95 24.19
CA SER A 841 67.18 2.91 24.84
C SER A 841 68.02 1.73 24.38
N LEU A 842 69.31 1.96 24.21
CA LEU A 842 70.31 0.94 23.86
C LEU A 842 70.50 -0.11 24.97
N GLY A 843 70.14 0.22 26.22
CA GLY A 843 70.29 -0.67 27.38
C GLY A 843 69.13 -1.65 27.57
N TRP A 844 68.13 -1.65 26.69
CA TRP A 844 66.93 -2.46 26.82
C TRP A 844 66.54 -3.08 25.49
N ILE A 845 66.04 -4.32 25.53
CA ILE A 845 65.37 -4.98 24.40
C ILE A 845 63.87 -5.04 24.68
N THR A 846 63.05 -4.93 23.63
CA THR A 846 61.59 -4.92 23.79
C THR A 846 60.88 -5.65 22.66
N THR A 847 59.83 -6.39 23.00
CA THR A 847 58.94 -7.03 22.04
C THR A 847 57.49 -7.12 22.53
N PRO A 848 56.48 -7.03 21.63
CA PRO A 848 55.08 -7.26 21.98
C PRO A 848 54.66 -8.73 21.85
N THR A 849 53.61 -9.13 22.58
CA THR A 849 52.72 -10.22 22.17
C THR A 849 51.48 -9.64 21.49
N LEU A 850 50.93 -10.36 20.52
CA LEU A 850 49.77 -9.92 19.76
C LEU A 850 48.56 -10.81 20.04
N ASP A 851 47.38 -10.20 20.12
CA ASP A 851 46.11 -10.90 20.18
C ASP A 851 45.90 -11.65 18.85
N PRO A 852 45.76 -12.99 18.86
CA PRO A 852 45.67 -13.77 17.63
C PRO A 852 44.45 -13.42 16.76
N GLY A 853 43.35 -12.97 17.36
CA GLY A 853 42.10 -12.67 16.66
C GLY A 853 42.03 -11.25 16.09
N THR A 854 42.66 -10.28 16.74
CA THR A 854 42.56 -8.85 16.42
C THR A 854 43.87 -8.21 15.95
N GLY A 855 45.03 -8.83 16.20
CA GLY A 855 46.34 -8.23 15.92
C GLY A 855 46.74 -7.10 16.89
N LYS A 856 45.97 -6.86 17.96
CA LYS A 856 46.28 -5.88 19.01
C LYS A 856 47.52 -6.29 19.81
N VAL A 857 48.34 -5.34 20.23
CA VAL A 857 49.36 -5.56 21.27
C VAL A 857 48.66 -5.86 22.60
N THR A 858 48.90 -7.04 23.15
CA THR A 858 48.33 -7.50 24.44
C THR A 858 49.28 -7.30 25.60
N ASN A 859 50.59 -7.43 25.35
CA ASN A 859 51.64 -7.19 26.33
C ASN A 859 52.88 -6.60 25.62
N LEU A 860 53.64 -5.76 26.31
CA LEU A 860 55.00 -5.38 25.96
C LEU A 860 55.97 -5.94 27.00
N TYR A 861 56.99 -6.64 26.54
CA TYR A 861 58.04 -7.21 27.39
C TYR A 861 59.33 -6.44 27.18
N MET A 862 59.91 -5.93 28.27
CA MET A 862 61.20 -5.26 28.26
C MET A 862 62.21 -6.04 29.11
N ALA A 863 63.41 -6.24 28.58
CA ALA A 863 64.50 -6.84 29.33
C ALA A 863 65.74 -5.96 29.22
N LYS A 864 66.43 -5.76 30.34
CA LYS A 864 67.68 -5.01 30.36
C LYS A 864 68.77 -5.83 29.71
N ILE A 865 69.53 -5.20 28.83
CA ILE A 865 70.73 -5.77 28.22
C ILE A 865 71.88 -5.54 29.20
N PRO A 866 72.59 -6.59 29.67
CA PRO A 866 73.73 -6.42 30.56
C PRO A 866 74.78 -5.51 29.93
N TYR A 867 75.37 -4.59 30.71
CA TYR A 867 76.38 -3.68 30.15
C TYR A 867 77.61 -4.42 29.59
N THR A 868 77.88 -5.63 30.10
CA THR A 868 78.97 -6.50 29.65
C THR A 868 78.83 -6.94 28.20
N GLU A 869 77.61 -6.96 27.65
CA GLU A 869 77.34 -7.25 26.22
C GLU A 869 77.97 -6.20 25.28
N TRP A 870 78.29 -5.02 25.80
CA TRP A 870 78.92 -3.94 25.03
C TRP A 870 80.45 -3.92 25.16
N SER A 871 81.03 -4.87 25.89
CA SER A 871 82.48 -4.97 26.07
C SER A 871 83.14 -5.80 24.97
N LYS A 872 84.32 -5.36 24.50
CA LYS A 872 85.11 -6.06 23.46
C LYS A 872 86.45 -6.59 23.97
N ASN A 873 86.84 -6.26 25.20
CA ASN A 873 88.08 -6.69 25.85
C ASN A 873 87.90 -6.74 27.37
N GLN A 874 88.86 -7.34 28.07
CA GLN A 874 88.77 -7.63 29.50
C GLN A 874 88.64 -6.36 30.37
N ASP A 875 89.38 -5.29 30.06
CA ASP A 875 89.34 -4.06 30.85
C ASP A 875 87.99 -3.36 30.72
N THR A 876 87.43 -3.35 29.51
CA THR A 876 86.07 -2.83 29.26
C THR A 876 85.03 -3.72 29.92
N TYR A 877 85.21 -5.05 29.87
CA TYR A 877 84.32 -6.01 30.52
C TYR A 877 84.25 -5.75 32.01
N ASN A 878 85.40 -5.65 32.69
CA ASN A 878 85.48 -5.41 34.13
C ASN A 878 84.86 -4.06 34.52
N PHE A 879 85.03 -3.02 33.70
CA PHE A 879 84.36 -1.74 33.91
C PHE A 879 82.84 -1.84 33.73
N THR A 880 82.36 -2.49 32.66
CA THR A 880 80.93 -2.68 32.40
C THR A 880 80.27 -3.64 33.39
N ASP A 881 80.99 -4.62 33.90
CA ASP A 881 80.55 -5.51 34.98
C ASP A 881 80.43 -4.73 36.29
N GLY A 882 81.38 -3.83 36.58
CA GLY A 882 81.26 -2.89 37.69
C GLY A 882 80.05 -1.94 37.56
N LEU A 883 79.72 -1.50 36.34
CA LEU A 883 78.49 -0.76 36.06
C LEU A 883 77.25 -1.63 36.23
N GLU A 884 77.30 -2.92 35.86
CA GLU A 884 76.19 -3.87 36.01
C GLU A 884 75.92 -4.19 37.49
N GLN A 885 76.95 -4.31 38.31
CA GLN A 885 76.80 -4.53 39.74
C GLN A 885 76.25 -3.30 40.48
N ARG A 886 76.52 -2.09 39.97
CA ARG A 886 76.19 -0.83 40.66
C ARG A 886 74.96 -0.11 40.10
N TYR A 887 74.67 -0.29 38.82
CA TYR A 887 73.61 0.39 38.05
C TYR A 887 72.86 -0.55 37.09
N GLY A 888 73.17 -1.84 37.12
CA GLY A 888 72.53 -2.90 36.32
C GLY A 888 71.17 -3.26 36.87
#